data_AF-A0A1B6MFJ1-F1
#
_entry.id   AF-A0A1B6MFJ1-F1
#
_cell.length_a   1.000
_cell.length_b   1.000
_cell.length_c   1.000
_cell.angle_alpha   90.00
_cell.angle_beta   90.00
_cell.angle_gamma   90.00
#
_symmetry.space_group_name_H-M   'P 1'
#
loop_
_entity.id
_entity.type
_entity.pdbx_description
1 polymer ?
#
loop_
_entity_poly.entity_id
_entity_poly.type
_entity_poly.pdbx_seq_one_letter_code
_entity_poly.pdbx_strand_id
1 'polypeptide(L)'
;EDMIMSRQVTLQPFAQQLVMTIRNGTTDFGVLLKEKDIYGETFLTGRVKYIQPPTLDLPTDKEEQEDEEDSMDISGDEVLSALSQFGYQLGSKFQALKHICIKNKGFTAQVEWTGNMVTFIDAVFKLVLFFEMESEQRFLYPSSFRTLIVDSSTFFQLITGTIVEVQYDSRSNILRCKGLLLVGLTMSPDPAFHTKVTPLQWKKTTFVPFNYEKLKMEEFLSMSLQLVAEEGLNSWKDKKSQISILQIRENNGIKSLLERALRNTIRNIPNISTKVQEMDVSQAVDQIKFKPRESYLVIGSLSCLQQLVGCVESSVFLLAYDHGSNTSSQLLPVLTHRLNGGKRLTLMKKRINGDQLGTFLLDDETWLNKLSHLFYSSDNGQPVVVVSRKWEPKEILPTLANQKYSHRVRCVFLDKSAPPFSPNCPLYREQLSMGLSVCKLSRGVWGTDCTITLDLDLAQHPEHIQGVITSSDPNLDVNVVALNTTTVTLQPDDLPDQVKIQFVDFCGTRDNGERVMGLAHFNLLTSSITPDHSLIWSVPQLWSMEEAATVASSFSLAYYSLHVKGKVLPGERVLVHVGSSPVSQACIAVAFLAGADVYVTVQNKDELPSLLKTFPQLNADHVVPLENFNYQMRIKSGGNGMDIVVNCLEGTDTTKSISCMSFKSRFIQLSSIDHRRRETVGMGTFLKNSNLFGVSLTNILNADSETKNKIHIYLQDGIKKGIVKPLRKQSFGLQNYSQAVDHLKNNSCKEKTLVVVKAEGKRELPFTSTLGFHCEPDKTYIIVGTGDLWVELAEWLVQRGARRLFVAPGTELSPTFSRRFHRLTSHCYVRIMVTSAARLVSHSGAAEFLRDAETLAPVDSVFCVTMEESSQKIACLDSATRELMPNLKHFVCLLGGCTNVCKFRAQSNLSVCLIQSQSVLQKPHSVLPYLSYVLCDSHSTGHLFTVSDQEVTTSQYNHELVEQDPCGLLPSSVEELLVLADDVTTVPSLREVVTRSPRHENVKHNLLPVFLLPGTHAARIQPLIHHMIHPAYCVSWPETAHSVESLASTLLEEVLRVQQHGPYNVVGDSWSGAVALQLASLLEGRGH
;
A
#
# COMPACT_ATOMS: atom_id res chain seq x y z
N GLU A 1 -38.50 -13.10 -3.82
CA GLU A 1 -38.68 -11.64 -3.57
C GLU A 1 -37.76 -11.22 -2.43
N ASP A 2 -37.30 -9.97 -2.46
CA ASP A 2 -36.46 -9.29 -1.47
C ASP A 2 -35.32 -10.16 -0.94
N MET A 3 -34.56 -10.76 -1.86
CA MET A 3 -33.46 -11.63 -1.48
C MET A 3 -32.25 -10.80 -1.07
N ILE A 4 -31.71 -11.09 0.11
CA ILE A 4 -30.54 -10.43 0.69
C ILE A 4 -29.47 -11.51 0.96
N MET A 5 -28.26 -11.27 0.47
CA MET A 5 -27.07 -12.08 0.70
C MET A 5 -26.13 -11.27 1.60
N SER A 6 -26.17 -11.53 2.90
CA SER A 6 -25.48 -10.69 3.90
C SER A 6 -23.97 -10.91 3.94
N ARG A 7 -23.49 -12.11 3.56
CA ARG A 7 -22.06 -12.43 3.52
C ARG A 7 -21.73 -13.51 2.50
N GLN A 8 -20.46 -13.56 2.10
CA GLN A 8 -19.91 -14.67 1.33
C GLN A 8 -19.69 -15.90 2.22
N VAL A 9 -19.76 -17.07 1.61
CA VAL A 9 -19.58 -18.35 2.32
C VAL A 9 -18.55 -19.19 1.56
N THR A 10 -17.43 -19.49 2.22
CA THR A 10 -16.42 -20.39 1.68
C THR A 10 -16.78 -21.84 2.00
N LEU A 11 -17.01 -22.64 0.96
CA LEU A 11 -17.35 -24.04 1.12
C LEU A 11 -16.10 -24.91 1.29
N GLN A 12 -16.00 -25.64 2.41
CA GLN A 12 -14.97 -26.66 2.60
C GLN A 12 -15.51 -28.05 2.21
N PRO A 13 -14.69 -28.90 1.56
CA PRO A 13 -15.19 -30.07 0.84
C PRO A 13 -15.84 -31.18 1.68
N PHE A 14 -15.76 -31.19 3.02
CA PHE A 14 -16.20 -32.34 3.82
C PHE A 14 -16.91 -32.07 5.17
N ALA A 15 -17.29 -30.83 5.52
CA ALA A 15 -17.78 -30.53 6.89
C ALA A 15 -19.03 -29.67 7.03
N GLN A 16 -19.63 -29.20 5.93
CA GLN A 16 -20.65 -28.14 5.97
C GLN A 16 -22.00 -28.60 5.38
N GLN A 17 -23.09 -28.23 6.05
CA GLN A 17 -24.47 -28.42 5.58
C GLN A 17 -25.18 -27.08 5.46
N LEU A 18 -26.01 -26.92 4.43
CA LEU A 18 -26.91 -25.77 4.29
C LEU A 18 -28.27 -26.11 4.88
N VAL A 19 -28.74 -25.30 5.82
CA VAL A 19 -30.06 -25.46 6.45
C VAL A 19 -30.93 -24.29 6.04
N MET A 20 -32.07 -24.60 5.42
CA MET A 20 -33.08 -23.61 5.04
C MET A 20 -34.29 -23.74 5.97
N THR A 21 -34.77 -22.61 6.47
CA THR A 21 -36.01 -22.52 7.25
C THR A 21 -37.01 -21.67 6.49
N ILE A 22 -38.27 -22.11 6.42
CA ILE A 22 -39.35 -21.38 5.73
C ILE A 22 -40.52 -21.22 6.71
N ARG A 23 -41.06 -20.00 6.81
CA ARG A 23 -42.26 -19.72 7.60
C ARG A 23 -43.50 -19.91 6.72
N ASN A 24 -44.33 -20.90 7.04
CA ASN A 24 -45.51 -21.23 6.23
C ASN A 24 -46.50 -20.06 6.04
N GLY A 25 -46.63 -19.15 7.02
CA GLY A 25 -47.57 -18.03 6.94
C GLY A 25 -47.09 -16.90 6.02
N THR A 26 -45.88 -16.36 6.28
CA THR A 26 -45.34 -15.21 5.54
C THR A 26 -44.55 -15.60 4.29
N THR A 27 -44.19 -16.89 4.16
CA THR A 27 -43.29 -17.43 3.14
C THR A 27 -41.87 -16.86 3.18
N ASP A 28 -41.51 -16.22 4.30
CA ASP A 28 -40.14 -15.78 4.55
C ASP A 28 -39.25 -17.00 4.77
N PHE A 29 -38.04 -16.96 4.23
CA PHE A 29 -37.04 -17.99 4.43
C PHE A 29 -35.70 -17.41 4.85
N GLY A 30 -34.93 -18.24 5.57
CA GLY A 30 -33.55 -17.96 5.95
C GLY A 30 -32.68 -19.19 5.76
N VAL A 31 -31.47 -19.00 5.23
CA VAL A 31 -30.47 -20.04 5.02
C VAL A 31 -29.26 -19.76 5.88
N LEU A 32 -28.82 -20.79 6.59
CA LEU A 32 -27.65 -20.77 7.46
C LEU A 32 -26.72 -21.95 7.15
N LEU A 33 -25.45 -21.81 7.53
CA LEU A 33 -24.45 -22.86 7.40
C LEU A 33 -24.32 -23.59 8.74
N LYS A 34 -24.39 -24.92 8.71
CA LYS A 34 -24.17 -25.79 9.85
C LYS A 34 -22.84 -26.52 9.68
N GLU A 35 -21.92 -26.31 10.62
CA GLU A 35 -20.68 -27.07 10.73
C GLU A 35 -20.77 -28.00 11.92
N LYS A 36 -20.78 -29.31 11.67
CA LYS A 36 -21.03 -30.34 12.68
C LYS A 36 -22.37 -30.10 13.40
N ASP A 37 -22.35 -29.61 14.65
CA ASP A 37 -23.51 -29.30 15.49
C ASP A 37 -23.66 -27.82 15.83
N ILE A 38 -22.81 -26.96 15.28
CA ILE A 38 -22.88 -25.52 15.50
C ILE A 38 -23.65 -24.89 14.34
N TYR A 39 -24.77 -24.24 14.67
CA TYR A 39 -25.51 -23.41 13.73
C TYR A 39 -24.79 -22.07 13.59
N GLY A 40 -24.29 -21.79 12.39
CA GLY A 40 -23.75 -20.48 12.05
C GLY A 40 -24.86 -19.45 11.82
N GLU A 41 -24.46 -18.21 11.58
CA GLU A 41 -25.39 -17.13 11.28
C GLU A 41 -26.06 -17.28 9.90
N THR A 42 -27.28 -16.79 9.81
CA THR A 42 -28.05 -16.69 8.56
C THR A 42 -27.34 -15.76 7.60
N PHE A 43 -26.97 -16.29 6.43
CA PHE A 43 -26.27 -15.52 5.40
C PHE A 43 -27.15 -15.14 4.21
N LEU A 44 -28.33 -15.77 4.08
CA LEU A 44 -29.26 -15.50 2.99
C LEU A 44 -30.70 -15.49 3.51
N THR A 45 -31.44 -14.45 3.16
CA THR A 45 -32.84 -14.26 3.58
C THR A 45 -33.68 -13.78 2.41
N GLY A 46 -34.98 -14.09 2.41
CA GLY A 46 -35.91 -13.54 1.42
C GLY A 46 -37.31 -14.12 1.55
N ARG A 47 -38.12 -13.95 0.50
CA ARG A 47 -39.48 -14.50 0.39
C ARG A 47 -39.64 -15.38 -0.84
N VAL A 48 -40.29 -16.52 -0.67
CA VAL A 48 -40.53 -17.48 -1.76
C VAL A 48 -42.01 -17.79 -1.92
N LYS A 49 -42.57 -17.51 -3.09
CA LYS A 49 -43.99 -17.76 -3.37
C LYS A 49 -44.14 -18.49 -4.69
N TYR A 50 -45.15 -19.35 -4.77
CA TYR A 50 -45.56 -20.00 -6.00
C TYR A 50 -46.64 -19.14 -6.70
N ILE A 51 -46.48 -18.90 -8.00
CA ILE A 51 -47.34 -18.01 -8.80
C ILE A 51 -47.95 -18.82 -9.95
N GLN A 52 -49.26 -18.74 -10.18
CA GLN A 52 -49.95 -19.35 -11.32
C GLN A 52 -50.95 -18.38 -11.97
N PRO A 53 -50.93 -18.17 -13.30
CA PRO A 53 -49.79 -18.33 -14.22
C PRO A 53 -48.84 -17.12 -14.11
N PRO A 54 -47.53 -17.29 -14.36
CA PRO A 54 -46.61 -16.16 -14.38
C PRO A 54 -46.90 -15.34 -15.64
N THR A 55 -47.68 -14.27 -15.54
CA THR A 55 -47.70 -13.24 -16.58
C THR A 55 -46.35 -12.53 -16.52
N LEU A 56 -45.41 -13.00 -17.35
CA LEU A 56 -44.13 -12.34 -17.62
C LEU A 56 -44.30 -11.12 -18.54
N ASP A 57 -45.54 -10.78 -18.91
CA ASP A 57 -45.89 -9.60 -19.71
C ASP A 57 -45.89 -8.34 -18.83
N LEU A 58 -44.70 -7.77 -18.65
CA LEU A 58 -44.57 -6.33 -18.39
C LEU A 58 -44.67 -5.61 -19.75
N PRO A 59 -45.22 -4.38 -19.80
CA PRO A 59 -45.42 -3.67 -21.05
C PRO A 59 -44.13 -3.65 -21.85
N THR A 60 -44.17 -4.25 -23.03
CA THR A 60 -43.28 -3.91 -24.13
C THR A 60 -43.62 -2.48 -24.50
N ASP A 61 -43.00 -1.53 -23.80
CA ASP A 61 -42.76 -0.25 -24.45
C ASP A 61 -42.07 -0.63 -25.76
N LYS A 62 -42.77 -0.41 -26.87
CA LYS A 62 -42.18 -0.43 -28.20
C LYS A 62 -41.16 0.69 -28.16
N GLU A 63 -39.95 0.41 -27.69
CA GLU A 63 -38.86 1.35 -27.80
C GLU A 63 -38.60 1.51 -29.29
N GLU A 64 -38.81 2.74 -29.75
CA GLU A 64 -38.38 3.24 -31.03
C GLU A 64 -36.93 2.81 -31.25
N GLN A 65 -36.64 2.34 -32.46
CA GLN A 65 -35.28 2.10 -32.93
C GLN A 65 -34.55 3.45 -32.99
N GLU A 66 -34.15 3.99 -31.84
CA GLU A 66 -33.28 5.15 -31.75
C GLU A 66 -31.84 4.65 -31.50
N ASP A 67 -31.06 4.81 -32.57
CA ASP A 67 -29.60 4.85 -32.71
C ASP A 67 -28.81 3.58 -32.38
N GLU A 68 -28.59 2.76 -33.43
CA GLU A 68 -27.59 1.69 -33.53
C GLU A 68 -26.12 2.22 -33.55
N GLU A 69 -25.90 3.53 -33.44
CA GLU A 69 -24.58 4.13 -33.73
C GLU A 69 -23.49 3.83 -32.68
N ASP A 70 -23.83 3.36 -31.47
CA ASP A 70 -22.89 3.07 -30.36
C ASP A 70 -23.04 1.66 -29.74
N SER A 71 -23.40 0.62 -30.51
CA SER A 71 -23.40 -0.76 -29.99
C SER A 71 -22.03 -1.42 -30.08
N MET A 72 -21.57 -2.07 -29.00
CA MET A 72 -20.30 -2.82 -28.97
C MET A 72 -20.55 -4.31 -28.77
N ASP A 73 -20.09 -5.12 -29.72
CA ASP A 73 -20.15 -6.58 -29.65
C ASP A 73 -18.86 -7.17 -29.06
N ILE A 74 -19.01 -8.07 -28.09
CA ILE A 74 -17.92 -8.70 -27.35
C ILE A 74 -18.17 -10.22 -27.26
N SER A 75 -17.12 -10.99 -27.49
CA SER A 75 -17.16 -12.45 -27.36
C SER A 75 -17.22 -12.90 -25.88
N GLY A 76 -17.81 -14.07 -25.63
CA GLY A 76 -17.89 -14.63 -24.27
C GLY A 76 -16.52 -14.92 -23.65
N ASP A 77 -15.55 -15.33 -24.47
CA ASP A 77 -14.18 -15.62 -24.03
C ASP A 77 -13.44 -14.36 -23.59
N GLU A 78 -13.67 -13.22 -24.26
CA GLU A 78 -13.13 -11.93 -23.84
C GLU A 78 -13.70 -11.47 -22.49
N VAL A 79 -15.00 -11.68 -22.26
CA VAL A 79 -15.62 -11.37 -20.97
C VAL A 79 -15.03 -12.26 -19.87
N LEU A 80 -14.88 -13.55 -20.11
CA LEU A 80 -14.27 -14.48 -19.14
C LEU A 80 -12.80 -14.13 -18.86
N SER A 81 -12.05 -13.75 -19.90
CA SER A 81 -10.68 -13.25 -19.76
C SER A 81 -10.64 -11.99 -18.89
N ALA A 82 -11.51 -11.02 -19.15
CA ALA A 82 -11.63 -9.81 -18.33
C ALA A 82 -11.95 -10.16 -16.87
N LEU A 83 -12.94 -11.02 -16.60
CA LEU A 83 -13.26 -11.47 -15.25
C LEU A 83 -12.05 -12.16 -14.57
N SER A 84 -11.30 -12.98 -15.30
CA SER A 84 -10.11 -13.63 -14.74
C SER A 84 -9.03 -12.64 -14.29
N GLN A 85 -8.87 -11.51 -14.99
CA GLN A 85 -7.94 -10.44 -14.61
C GLN A 85 -8.30 -9.82 -13.25
N PHE A 86 -9.60 -9.69 -12.97
CA PHE A 86 -10.12 -9.20 -11.68
C PHE A 86 -10.17 -10.26 -10.57
N GLY A 87 -9.69 -11.49 -10.83
CA GLY A 87 -9.54 -12.54 -9.83
C GLY A 87 -10.64 -13.60 -9.81
N TYR A 88 -11.59 -13.57 -10.75
CA TYR A 88 -12.61 -14.62 -10.86
C TYR A 88 -12.03 -15.89 -11.50
N GLN A 89 -11.80 -16.92 -10.69
CA GLN A 89 -11.33 -18.23 -11.17
C GLN A 89 -12.52 -19.16 -11.42
N LEU A 90 -12.94 -19.24 -12.69
CA LEU A 90 -14.14 -19.98 -13.09
C LEU A 90 -13.79 -21.38 -13.60
N GLY A 91 -14.44 -22.41 -13.03
CA GLY A 91 -14.38 -23.77 -13.58
C GLY A 91 -15.13 -23.89 -14.91
N SER A 92 -14.81 -24.90 -15.71
CA SER A 92 -15.37 -25.11 -17.06
C SER A 92 -16.90 -25.14 -17.11
N LYS A 93 -17.57 -25.63 -16.07
CA LYS A 93 -19.05 -25.66 -15.97
C LYS A 93 -19.71 -24.28 -15.86
N PHE A 94 -18.95 -23.25 -15.48
CA PHE A 94 -19.44 -21.89 -15.25
C PHE A 94 -19.08 -20.93 -16.41
N GLN A 95 -18.59 -21.47 -17.53
CA GLN A 95 -18.22 -20.75 -18.75
C GLN A 95 -19.32 -20.90 -19.82
N ALA A 96 -20.55 -20.54 -19.48
CA ALA A 96 -21.74 -20.70 -20.34
C ALA A 96 -21.99 -19.49 -21.26
N LEU A 97 -21.18 -18.44 -21.19
CA LEU A 97 -21.37 -17.20 -21.93
C LEU A 97 -20.82 -17.33 -23.35
N LYS A 98 -21.61 -16.95 -24.38
CA LYS A 98 -21.16 -16.97 -25.78
C LYS A 98 -20.91 -15.59 -26.36
N HIS A 99 -21.84 -14.66 -26.14
CA HIS A 99 -21.79 -13.35 -26.79
C HIS A 99 -22.50 -12.28 -25.93
N ILE A 100 -22.01 -11.04 -25.97
CA ILE A 100 -22.67 -9.88 -25.37
C ILE A 100 -22.55 -8.68 -26.32
N CYS A 101 -23.68 -8.01 -26.54
CA CYS A 101 -23.78 -6.74 -27.26
C CYS A 101 -24.18 -5.66 -26.25
N ILE A 102 -23.28 -4.72 -25.99
CA ILE A 102 -23.50 -3.64 -25.02
C ILE A 102 -24.02 -2.42 -25.77
N LYS A 103 -25.03 -1.79 -25.17
CA LYS A 103 -25.65 -0.55 -25.64
C LYS A 103 -25.46 0.53 -24.57
N ASN A 104 -25.61 1.80 -24.93
CA ASN A 104 -25.47 2.92 -23.98
C ASN A 104 -26.33 2.79 -22.70
N LYS A 105 -27.49 2.12 -22.79
CA LYS A 105 -28.46 1.98 -21.68
C LYS A 105 -28.67 0.53 -21.21
N GLY A 106 -27.83 -0.42 -21.61
CA GLY A 106 -28.03 -1.83 -21.24
C GLY A 106 -27.20 -2.80 -22.07
N PHE A 107 -27.63 -4.06 -22.15
CA PHE A 107 -27.00 -5.05 -23.03
C PHE A 107 -27.97 -6.13 -23.48
N THR A 108 -27.63 -6.78 -24.58
CA THR A 108 -28.25 -8.03 -25.05
C THR A 108 -27.18 -9.11 -25.15
N ALA A 109 -27.41 -10.28 -24.57
CA ALA A 109 -26.42 -11.34 -24.45
C ALA A 109 -26.99 -12.71 -24.86
N GLN A 110 -26.10 -13.61 -25.25
CA GLN A 110 -26.40 -15.00 -25.58
C GLN A 110 -25.71 -15.93 -24.57
N VAL A 111 -26.53 -16.71 -23.85
CA VAL A 111 -26.06 -17.66 -22.83
C VAL A 111 -26.47 -19.08 -23.23
N GLU A 112 -25.51 -20.00 -23.19
CA GLU A 112 -25.75 -21.41 -23.47
C GLU A 112 -26.38 -22.11 -22.25
N TRP A 113 -27.49 -22.83 -22.47
CA TRP A 113 -28.12 -23.65 -21.44
C TRP A 113 -27.34 -24.95 -21.22
N THR A 114 -26.67 -25.09 -20.07
CA THR A 114 -25.87 -26.28 -19.74
C THR A 114 -26.67 -27.40 -19.06
N GLY A 115 -28.00 -27.33 -19.04
CA GLY A 115 -28.86 -28.27 -18.32
C GLY A 115 -28.88 -28.06 -16.79
N ASN A 116 -28.31 -26.98 -16.28
CA ASN A 116 -28.28 -26.65 -14.85
C ASN A 116 -28.67 -25.18 -14.65
N MET A 117 -29.66 -24.95 -13.78
CA MET A 117 -30.17 -23.60 -13.51
C MET A 117 -29.16 -22.74 -12.74
N VAL A 118 -28.33 -23.35 -11.89
CA VAL A 118 -27.34 -22.63 -11.08
C VAL A 118 -26.29 -21.98 -11.97
N THR A 119 -25.77 -22.72 -12.95
CA THR A 119 -24.77 -22.21 -13.90
C THR A 119 -25.36 -21.13 -14.82
N PHE A 120 -26.65 -21.24 -15.16
CA PHE A 120 -27.37 -20.24 -15.95
C PHE A 120 -27.59 -18.93 -15.19
N ILE A 121 -28.14 -18.99 -13.97
CA ILE A 121 -28.33 -17.79 -13.11
C ILE A 121 -26.99 -17.14 -12.80
N ASP A 122 -25.95 -17.94 -12.54
CA ASP A 122 -24.60 -17.43 -12.31
C ASP A 122 -24.03 -16.73 -13.56
N ALA A 123 -24.26 -17.26 -14.77
CA ALA A 123 -23.90 -16.56 -16.01
C ALA A 123 -24.66 -15.23 -16.18
N VAL A 124 -25.94 -15.18 -15.80
CA VAL A 124 -26.75 -13.96 -15.78
C VAL A 124 -26.21 -12.92 -14.79
N PHE A 125 -25.81 -13.35 -13.58
CA PHE A 125 -25.19 -12.45 -12.61
C PHE A 125 -23.84 -11.93 -13.11
N LYS A 126 -23.03 -12.77 -13.75
CA LYS A 126 -21.75 -12.36 -14.36
C LYS A 126 -21.92 -11.31 -15.45
N LEU A 127 -22.99 -11.38 -16.24
CA LEU A 127 -23.28 -10.38 -17.26
C LEU A 127 -23.50 -8.99 -16.66
N VAL A 128 -24.33 -8.90 -15.61
CA VAL A 128 -24.55 -7.64 -14.88
C VAL A 128 -23.27 -7.20 -14.16
N LEU A 129 -22.54 -8.15 -13.57
CA LEU A 129 -21.27 -7.90 -12.89
C LEU A 129 -20.21 -7.37 -13.87
N PHE A 130 -20.10 -7.90 -15.08
CA PHE A 130 -19.21 -7.37 -16.12
C PHE A 130 -19.64 -5.97 -16.58
N PHE A 131 -20.95 -5.71 -16.62
CA PHE A 131 -21.48 -4.39 -16.92
C PHE A 131 -21.16 -3.36 -15.80
N GLU A 132 -21.22 -3.76 -14.52
CA GLU A 132 -21.02 -2.89 -13.35
C GLU A 132 -19.56 -2.76 -12.84
N MET A 133 -18.75 -3.83 -12.95
CA MET A 133 -17.34 -3.92 -12.48
C MET A 133 -16.47 -2.75 -12.94
N GLU A 134 -16.82 -2.26 -14.11
CA GLU A 134 -16.16 -1.19 -14.84
C GLU A 134 -16.20 0.18 -14.12
N SER A 135 -17.12 0.38 -13.17
CA SER A 135 -17.23 1.60 -12.36
C SER A 135 -16.40 1.58 -11.08
N GLU A 136 -16.26 0.40 -10.46
CA GLU A 136 -15.65 0.25 -9.12
C GLU A 136 -14.21 -0.30 -9.19
N GLN A 137 -13.79 -0.91 -10.31
CA GLN A 137 -12.46 -1.55 -10.49
C GLN A 137 -12.08 -2.52 -9.34
N ARG A 138 -13.08 -3.20 -8.76
CA ARG A 138 -12.94 -4.05 -7.58
C ARG A 138 -13.68 -5.37 -7.81
N PHE A 139 -13.36 -6.35 -6.96
CA PHE A 139 -14.10 -7.60 -6.92
C PHE A 139 -15.51 -7.35 -6.38
N LEU A 140 -16.51 -7.57 -7.23
CA LEU A 140 -17.93 -7.42 -6.93
C LEU A 140 -18.59 -8.79 -6.71
N TYR A 141 -19.63 -8.82 -5.89
CA TYR A 141 -20.51 -9.97 -5.76
C TYR A 141 -21.98 -9.52 -5.67
N PRO A 142 -22.94 -10.37 -6.06
CA PRO A 142 -24.36 -10.08 -5.88
C PRO A 142 -24.70 -9.95 -4.40
N SER A 143 -25.21 -8.80 -3.97
CA SER A 143 -25.59 -8.58 -2.56
C SER A 143 -27.08 -8.77 -2.35
N SER A 144 -27.91 -8.39 -3.32
CA SER A 144 -29.36 -8.57 -3.21
C SER A 144 -30.11 -8.33 -4.52
N PHE A 145 -31.35 -8.80 -4.59
CA PHE A 145 -32.29 -8.45 -5.66
C PHE A 145 -33.73 -8.35 -5.15
N ARG A 146 -34.54 -7.53 -5.83
CA ARG A 146 -35.95 -7.31 -5.45
C ARG A 146 -36.84 -8.48 -5.83
N THR A 147 -36.77 -8.94 -7.07
CA THR A 147 -37.62 -10.03 -7.55
C THR A 147 -36.86 -10.92 -8.52
N LEU A 148 -37.01 -12.24 -8.35
CA LEU A 148 -36.59 -13.25 -9.32
C LEU A 148 -37.80 -14.15 -9.57
N ILE A 149 -38.29 -14.14 -10.81
CA ILE A 149 -39.37 -15.02 -11.27
C ILE A 149 -38.73 -16.07 -12.18
N VAL A 150 -39.03 -17.33 -11.90
CA VAL A 150 -38.57 -18.47 -12.70
C VAL A 150 -39.78 -19.28 -13.12
N ASP A 151 -40.01 -19.37 -14.42
CA ASP A 151 -40.96 -20.29 -15.01
C ASP A 151 -40.27 -21.61 -15.35
N SER A 152 -40.38 -22.58 -14.44
CA SER A 152 -39.77 -23.89 -14.62
C SER A 152 -40.23 -24.60 -15.90
N SER A 153 -41.46 -24.36 -16.37
CA SER A 153 -42.02 -25.08 -17.54
C SER A 153 -41.24 -24.77 -18.82
N THR A 154 -40.85 -23.50 -19.01
CA THR A 154 -40.03 -23.09 -20.15
C THR A 154 -38.62 -23.67 -20.09
N PHE A 155 -37.98 -23.71 -18.92
CA PHE A 155 -36.64 -24.28 -18.77
C PHE A 155 -36.62 -25.80 -18.91
N PHE A 156 -37.67 -26.53 -18.50
CA PHE A 156 -37.77 -27.98 -18.72
C PHE A 156 -37.87 -28.36 -20.20
N GLN A 157 -38.34 -27.46 -21.06
CA GLN A 157 -38.41 -27.68 -22.51
C GLN A 157 -37.08 -27.44 -23.23
N LEU A 158 -36.11 -26.80 -22.58
CA LEU A 158 -34.82 -26.46 -23.19
C LEU A 158 -33.87 -27.68 -23.19
N ILE A 159 -33.28 -27.95 -24.36
CA ILE A 159 -32.26 -28.98 -24.53
C ILE A 159 -30.89 -28.37 -24.19
N THR A 160 -30.01 -29.14 -23.55
CA THR A 160 -28.62 -28.72 -23.30
C THR A 160 -27.94 -28.28 -24.60
N GLY A 161 -27.31 -27.09 -24.58
CA GLY A 161 -26.71 -26.44 -25.75
C GLY A 161 -27.60 -25.39 -26.42
N THR A 162 -28.86 -25.22 -25.97
CA THR A 162 -29.74 -24.17 -26.49
C THR A 162 -29.22 -22.79 -26.08
N ILE A 163 -29.15 -21.85 -27.02
CA ILE A 163 -28.77 -20.46 -26.75
C ILE A 163 -30.02 -19.70 -26.30
N VAL A 164 -29.93 -19.04 -25.15
CA VAL A 164 -30.98 -18.20 -24.59
C VAL A 164 -30.53 -16.74 -24.69
N GLU A 165 -31.37 -15.90 -25.31
CA GLU A 165 -31.15 -14.46 -25.35
C GLU A 165 -31.58 -13.80 -24.04
N VAL A 166 -30.70 -12.95 -23.52
CA VAL A 166 -30.86 -12.21 -22.28
C VAL A 166 -30.78 -10.73 -22.60
N GLN A 167 -31.73 -9.94 -22.09
CA GLN A 167 -31.78 -8.49 -22.26
C GLN A 167 -31.73 -7.81 -20.90
N TYR A 168 -30.92 -6.77 -20.75
CA TYR A 168 -30.81 -5.98 -19.54
C TYR A 168 -30.98 -4.49 -19.85
N ASP A 169 -31.88 -3.84 -19.12
CA ASP A 169 -32.03 -2.38 -19.14
C ASP A 169 -31.56 -1.79 -17.82
N SER A 170 -30.52 -0.95 -17.90
CA SER A 170 -29.89 -0.32 -16.73
C SER A 170 -30.77 0.74 -16.06
N ARG A 171 -31.71 1.36 -16.80
CA ARG A 171 -32.61 2.40 -16.25
C ARG A 171 -33.65 1.82 -15.31
N SER A 172 -34.27 0.74 -15.75
CA SER A 172 -35.25 0.01 -14.93
C SER A 172 -34.59 -0.99 -13.97
N ASN A 173 -33.32 -1.32 -14.19
CA ASN A 173 -32.59 -2.40 -13.52
C ASN A 173 -33.36 -3.73 -13.62
N ILE A 174 -33.84 -4.03 -14.84
CA ILE A 174 -34.60 -5.24 -15.15
C ILE A 174 -33.82 -6.06 -16.16
N LEU A 175 -33.60 -7.33 -15.82
CA LEU A 175 -33.06 -8.35 -16.71
C LEU A 175 -34.16 -9.34 -17.09
N ARG A 176 -34.27 -9.62 -18.39
CA ARG A 176 -35.33 -10.43 -18.99
C ARG A 176 -34.73 -11.50 -19.88
N CYS A 177 -35.20 -12.74 -19.74
CA CYS A 177 -35.00 -13.77 -20.74
C CYS A 177 -36.22 -14.69 -20.78
N LYS A 178 -36.29 -15.59 -21.77
CA LYS A 178 -37.39 -16.54 -21.88
C LYS A 178 -37.45 -17.40 -20.61
N GLY A 179 -38.52 -17.23 -19.82
CA GLY A 179 -38.75 -17.97 -18.58
C GLY A 179 -38.15 -17.36 -17.30
N LEU A 180 -37.35 -16.28 -17.38
CA LEU A 180 -36.76 -15.66 -16.19
C LEU A 180 -36.82 -14.14 -16.25
N LEU A 181 -37.25 -13.56 -15.13
CA LEU A 181 -37.28 -12.11 -14.89
C LEU A 181 -36.56 -11.81 -13.59
N LEU A 182 -35.55 -10.96 -13.66
CA LEU A 182 -34.78 -10.49 -12.51
C LEU A 182 -34.88 -8.97 -12.41
N VAL A 183 -35.29 -8.47 -11.24
CA VAL A 183 -35.56 -7.05 -10.99
C VAL A 183 -34.71 -6.57 -9.83
N GLY A 184 -34.02 -5.44 -10.03
CA GLY A 184 -33.30 -4.71 -9.00
C GLY A 184 -32.11 -5.48 -8.45
N LEU A 185 -31.34 -6.14 -9.31
CA LEU A 185 -30.08 -6.77 -8.91
C LEU A 185 -29.11 -5.67 -8.46
N THR A 186 -28.44 -5.92 -7.35
CA THR A 186 -27.44 -5.00 -6.79
C THR A 186 -26.17 -5.78 -6.52
N MET A 187 -25.05 -5.27 -7.01
CA MET A 187 -23.73 -5.78 -6.68
C MET A 187 -23.12 -4.96 -5.54
N SER A 188 -22.23 -5.57 -4.78
CA SER A 188 -21.45 -4.88 -3.75
C SER A 188 -19.99 -5.30 -3.81
N PRO A 189 -19.06 -4.39 -3.54
CA PRO A 189 -17.64 -4.73 -3.48
C PRO A 189 -17.34 -5.56 -2.24
N ASP A 190 -16.43 -6.51 -2.36
CA ASP A 190 -15.92 -7.27 -1.23
C ASP A 190 -14.88 -6.44 -0.45
N PRO A 191 -15.14 -6.10 0.83
CA PRO A 191 -14.19 -5.35 1.64
C PRO A 191 -12.90 -6.13 1.93
N ALA A 192 -12.96 -7.46 2.00
CA ALA A 192 -11.83 -8.33 2.29
C ALA A 192 -11.00 -8.67 1.03
N PHE A 193 -11.58 -8.52 -0.16
CA PHE A 193 -10.86 -8.71 -1.42
C PHE A 193 -10.03 -7.48 -1.75
N HIS A 194 -8.88 -7.38 -1.10
CA HIS A 194 -7.77 -6.67 -1.71
C HIS A 194 -7.23 -7.57 -2.82
N THR A 195 -7.08 -7.03 -4.03
CA THR A 195 -6.12 -7.59 -4.98
C THR A 195 -4.79 -7.63 -4.24
N LYS A 196 -4.46 -8.78 -3.64
CA LYS A 196 -3.12 -9.03 -3.09
C LYS A 196 -2.20 -8.78 -4.26
N VAL A 197 -1.59 -7.59 -4.31
CA VAL A 197 -0.56 -7.29 -5.29
C VAL A 197 0.49 -8.33 -5.01
N THR A 198 0.68 -9.27 -5.94
CA THR A 198 1.70 -10.29 -5.79
C THR A 198 3.00 -9.54 -5.56
N PRO A 199 3.66 -9.69 -4.40
CA PRO A 199 4.87 -8.94 -4.12
C PRO A 199 5.90 -9.32 -5.18
N LEU A 200 6.33 -8.33 -5.96
CA LEU A 200 7.30 -8.53 -7.02
C LEU A 200 8.69 -8.39 -6.41
N GLN A 201 9.63 -9.25 -6.80
CA GLN A 201 11.04 -8.99 -6.48
C GLN A 201 11.60 -7.99 -7.46
N TRP A 202 12.01 -6.84 -6.94
CA TRP A 202 12.69 -5.81 -7.70
C TRP A 202 14.20 -5.97 -7.56
N LYS A 203 14.91 -6.01 -8.68
CA LYS A 203 16.37 -6.10 -8.72
C LYS A 203 16.91 -4.92 -9.52
N LYS A 204 17.68 -4.05 -8.89
CA LYS A 204 18.36 -2.92 -9.55
C LYS A 204 19.76 -3.37 -9.96
N THR A 205 20.08 -3.30 -11.25
CA THR A 205 21.45 -3.56 -11.73
C THR A 205 22.20 -2.24 -11.87
N THR A 206 23.31 -2.10 -11.16
CA THR A 206 24.16 -0.89 -11.18
C THR A 206 25.61 -1.26 -11.37
N PHE A 207 26.33 -0.50 -12.21
CA PHE A 207 27.78 -0.61 -12.30
C PHE A 207 28.42 -0.05 -11.04
N VAL A 208 29.20 -0.87 -10.32
CA VAL A 208 29.90 -0.45 -9.12
C VAL A 208 31.42 -0.48 -9.35
N PRO A 209 32.11 0.67 -9.20
CA PRO A 209 33.56 0.71 -9.24
C PRO A 209 34.21 -0.14 -8.15
N PHE A 210 35.32 -0.81 -8.47
CA PHE A 210 36.16 -1.40 -7.44
C PHE A 210 36.76 -0.28 -6.55
N ASN A 211 36.93 -0.55 -5.24
CA ASN A 211 37.32 0.44 -4.23
C ASN A 211 36.36 1.63 -4.00
N TYR A 212 35.06 1.47 -4.27
CA TYR A 212 34.07 2.50 -3.95
C TYR A 212 33.74 2.54 -2.43
N GLU A 213 34.23 3.57 -1.73
CA GLU A 213 34.11 3.66 -0.26
C GLU A 213 32.71 4.07 0.27
N LYS A 214 31.80 4.53 -0.60
CA LYS A 214 30.50 5.09 -0.20
C LYS A 214 29.34 4.07 -0.18
N LEU A 215 29.63 2.78 -0.31
CA LEU A 215 28.59 1.72 -0.27
C LEU A 215 27.96 1.63 1.11
N LYS A 216 26.65 1.35 1.18
CA LYS A 216 26.01 0.92 2.44
C LYS A 216 26.48 -0.49 2.81
N MET A 217 26.38 -0.87 4.09
CA MET A 217 26.84 -2.19 4.57
C MET A 217 26.14 -3.35 3.84
N GLU A 218 24.83 -3.28 3.64
CA GLU A 218 24.05 -4.33 2.96
C GLU A 218 24.43 -4.46 1.49
N GLU A 219 24.65 -3.33 0.80
CA GLU A 219 25.13 -3.29 -0.59
C GLU A 219 26.53 -3.90 -0.69
N PHE A 220 27.45 -3.53 0.22
CA PHE A 220 28.80 -4.07 0.28
C PHE A 220 28.83 -5.59 0.47
N LEU A 221 28.01 -6.12 1.39
CA LEU A 221 27.93 -7.56 1.65
C LEU A 221 27.27 -8.32 0.50
N SER A 222 26.19 -7.76 -0.07
CA SER A 222 25.53 -8.34 -1.26
C SER A 222 26.50 -8.44 -2.44
N MET A 223 27.25 -7.37 -2.70
CA MET A 223 28.29 -7.36 -3.73
C MET A 223 29.41 -8.37 -3.45
N SER A 224 29.84 -8.46 -2.19
CA SER A 224 30.91 -9.40 -1.79
C SER A 224 30.48 -10.85 -2.03
N LEU A 225 29.24 -11.20 -1.66
CA LEU A 225 28.68 -12.52 -1.91
C LEU A 225 28.48 -12.80 -3.42
N GLN A 226 28.06 -11.79 -4.19
CA GLN A 226 27.93 -11.91 -5.65
C GLN A 226 29.29 -12.19 -6.32
N LEU A 227 30.34 -11.44 -5.96
CA LEU A 227 31.70 -11.66 -6.49
C LEU A 227 32.24 -13.05 -6.16
N VAL A 228 31.98 -13.55 -4.96
CA VAL A 228 32.37 -14.91 -4.55
C VAL A 228 31.58 -15.97 -5.32
N ALA A 229 30.28 -15.74 -5.57
CA ALA A 229 29.46 -16.64 -6.38
C ALA A 229 29.87 -16.67 -7.86
N GLU A 230 30.38 -15.54 -8.39
CA GLU A 230 30.85 -15.42 -9.77
C GLU A 230 32.19 -16.12 -10.02
N GLU A 231 32.91 -16.55 -8.98
CA GLU A 231 34.15 -17.28 -9.15
C GLU A 231 33.95 -18.60 -9.90
N GLY A 232 34.80 -18.80 -10.91
CA GLY A 232 34.72 -19.97 -11.78
C GLY A 232 33.45 -20.03 -12.63
N LEU A 233 32.76 -18.89 -12.81
CA LEU A 233 31.50 -18.74 -13.55
C LEU A 233 30.37 -19.60 -12.98
N ASN A 234 30.42 -19.91 -11.68
CA ASN A 234 29.47 -20.81 -11.03
C ASN A 234 28.05 -20.20 -10.92
N SER A 235 27.94 -18.89 -10.69
CA SER A 235 26.65 -18.16 -10.66
C SER A 235 25.87 -18.17 -11.97
N TRP A 236 26.54 -18.48 -13.08
CA TRP A 236 25.98 -18.49 -14.44
C TRP A 236 25.59 -19.89 -14.92
N LYS A 237 25.69 -20.91 -14.05
CA LYS A 237 25.17 -22.27 -14.28
C LYS A 237 23.73 -22.31 -13.76
N ASP A 238 22.84 -23.07 -14.40
CA ASP A 238 21.41 -23.22 -13.99
C ASP A 238 21.20 -23.95 -12.63
N LYS A 239 22.20 -23.99 -11.75
CA LYS A 239 22.18 -24.63 -10.42
C LYS A 239 22.50 -23.60 -9.34
N LYS A 240 21.84 -23.71 -8.18
CA LYS A 240 22.13 -22.89 -6.99
C LYS A 240 23.63 -22.93 -6.68
N SER A 241 24.26 -21.75 -6.59
CA SER A 241 25.68 -21.63 -6.28
C SER A 241 25.91 -21.85 -4.80
N GLN A 242 26.70 -22.87 -4.46
CA GLN A 242 27.05 -23.17 -3.07
C GLN A 242 28.34 -22.42 -2.69
N ILE A 243 28.25 -21.57 -1.67
CA ILE A 243 29.39 -20.86 -1.08
C ILE A 243 29.71 -21.48 0.28
N SER A 244 30.95 -21.89 0.47
CA SER A 244 31.46 -22.35 1.76
C SER A 244 32.09 -21.19 2.49
N ILE A 245 31.47 -20.74 3.59
CA ILE A 245 31.94 -19.64 4.42
C ILE A 245 32.73 -20.24 5.59
N LEU A 246 34.03 -19.93 5.65
CA LEU A 246 34.93 -20.35 6.71
C LEU A 246 35.15 -19.17 7.65
N GLN A 247 34.69 -19.30 8.87
CA GLN A 247 34.79 -18.24 9.86
C GLN A 247 35.85 -18.59 10.90
N ILE A 248 36.85 -17.74 11.02
CA ILE A 248 37.93 -17.93 11.98
C ILE A 248 37.41 -17.53 13.36
N ARG A 249 37.58 -18.41 14.36
CA ARG A 249 37.17 -18.12 15.74
C ARG A 249 38.02 -17.00 16.32
N GLU A 250 37.37 -15.89 16.65
CA GLU A 250 37.91 -14.78 17.41
C GLU A 250 36.83 -14.23 18.36
N ASN A 251 37.22 -13.82 19.58
CA ASN A 251 36.34 -13.10 20.50
C ASN A 251 36.32 -11.62 20.13
N ASN A 252 35.36 -11.20 19.30
CA ASN A 252 35.19 -9.79 18.91
C ASN A 252 33.73 -9.48 18.57
N GLY A 253 33.15 -8.42 19.15
CA GLY A 253 31.74 -8.02 18.94
C GLY A 253 31.38 -7.59 17.51
N ILE A 254 32.36 -7.44 16.61
CA ILE A 254 32.13 -7.19 15.16
C ILE A 254 31.62 -8.47 14.47
N LYS A 255 31.99 -9.63 14.99
CA LYS A 255 31.64 -10.96 14.45
C LYS A 255 30.12 -11.17 14.40
N SER A 256 29.42 -10.90 15.51
CA SER A 256 27.97 -11.07 15.63
C SER A 256 27.17 -10.10 14.74
N LEU A 257 27.65 -8.86 14.60
CA LEU A 257 27.03 -7.86 13.72
C LEU A 257 27.17 -8.26 12.24
N LEU A 258 28.34 -8.76 11.85
CA LEU A 258 28.59 -9.26 10.50
C LEU A 258 27.78 -10.52 10.19
N GLU A 259 27.65 -11.46 11.13
CA GLU A 259 26.83 -12.67 10.98
C GLU A 259 25.35 -12.34 10.76
N ARG A 260 24.80 -11.39 11.52
CA ARG A 260 23.42 -10.96 11.37
C ARG A 260 23.18 -10.29 10.01
N ALA A 261 24.09 -9.42 9.59
CA ALA A 261 24.02 -8.76 8.29
C ALA A 261 24.18 -9.77 7.12
N LEU A 262 25.11 -10.72 7.24
CA LEU A 262 25.29 -11.81 6.28
C LEU A 262 24.05 -12.69 6.18
N ARG A 263 23.46 -13.10 7.31
CA ARG A 263 22.24 -13.93 7.32
C ARG A 263 21.06 -13.23 6.63
N ASN A 264 20.89 -11.93 6.89
CA ASN A 264 19.85 -11.12 6.22
C ASN A 264 20.11 -11.00 4.72
N THR A 265 21.34 -10.70 4.30
CA THR A 265 21.69 -10.60 2.88
C THR A 265 21.57 -11.93 2.13
N ILE A 266 21.95 -13.06 2.75
CA ILE A 266 21.80 -14.40 2.16
C ILE A 266 20.34 -14.75 1.93
N ARG A 267 19.44 -14.38 2.87
CA ARG A 267 17.98 -14.59 2.71
C ARG A 267 17.42 -13.85 1.50
N ASN A 268 18.03 -12.73 1.11
CA ASN A 268 17.55 -11.85 0.05
C ASN A 268 18.12 -12.16 -1.35
N ILE A 269 19.00 -13.16 -1.48
CA ILE A 269 19.62 -13.56 -2.76
C ILE A 269 19.14 -14.98 -3.16
N PRO A 270 18.20 -15.12 -4.11
CA PRO A 270 17.47 -16.38 -4.34
C PRO A 270 18.29 -17.56 -4.93
N ASN A 271 19.55 -17.35 -5.30
CA ASN A 271 20.37 -18.35 -6.03
C ASN A 271 21.67 -18.77 -5.32
N ILE A 272 21.88 -18.34 -4.07
CA ILE A 272 23.08 -18.67 -3.28
C ILE A 272 22.68 -19.56 -2.10
N SER A 273 23.35 -20.70 -1.94
CA SER A 273 23.29 -21.50 -0.72
C SER A 273 24.61 -21.40 0.03
N THR A 274 24.57 -21.19 1.35
CA THR A 274 25.79 -21.02 2.15
C THR A 274 25.96 -22.16 3.15
N LYS A 275 27.17 -22.73 3.22
CA LYS A 275 27.58 -23.64 4.29
C LYS A 275 28.58 -22.92 5.19
N VAL A 276 28.20 -22.62 6.42
CA VAL A 276 29.06 -21.93 7.39
C VAL A 276 29.80 -22.97 8.24
N GLN A 277 31.11 -22.84 8.34
CA GLN A 277 31.97 -23.66 9.21
C GLN A 277 32.88 -22.76 10.03
N GLU A 278 32.90 -22.96 11.35
CA GLU A 278 33.82 -22.27 12.25
C GLU A 278 35.05 -23.11 12.52
N MET A 279 36.24 -22.49 12.44
CA MET A 279 37.52 -23.18 12.66
C MET A 279 38.53 -22.25 13.36
N ASP A 280 39.49 -22.83 14.07
CA ASP A 280 40.64 -22.09 14.61
C ASP A 280 41.74 -21.91 13.55
N VAL A 281 42.59 -20.88 13.69
CA VAL A 281 43.65 -20.56 12.72
C VAL A 281 44.60 -21.75 12.50
N SER A 282 44.97 -22.48 13.56
CA SER A 282 45.83 -23.66 13.49
C SER A 282 45.18 -24.84 12.74
N GLN A 283 43.88 -25.07 12.97
CA GLN A 283 43.11 -26.09 12.24
C GLN A 283 42.93 -25.72 10.77
N ALA A 284 42.78 -24.44 10.47
CA ALA A 284 42.65 -23.93 9.11
C ALA A 284 43.93 -24.16 8.27
N VAL A 285 45.12 -24.03 8.88
CA VAL A 285 46.41 -24.27 8.21
C VAL A 285 46.61 -25.76 7.87
N ASP A 286 46.21 -26.67 8.75
CA ASP A 286 46.51 -28.10 8.62
C ASP A 286 45.43 -28.93 7.91
N GLN A 287 44.15 -28.53 7.96
CA GLN A 287 43.01 -29.37 7.54
C GLN A 287 42.26 -28.90 6.30
N ILE A 288 42.46 -27.66 5.84
CA ILE A 288 41.69 -27.13 4.70
C ILE A 288 42.31 -27.60 3.39
N LYS A 289 41.66 -28.57 2.75
CA LYS A 289 41.89 -28.91 1.33
C LYS A 289 40.82 -28.22 0.49
N PHE A 290 41.18 -27.10 -0.14
CA PHE A 290 40.30 -26.42 -1.08
C PHE A 290 40.00 -27.34 -2.26
N LYS A 291 38.72 -27.56 -2.56
CA LYS A 291 38.32 -28.35 -3.74
C LYS A 291 38.26 -27.45 -4.97
N PRO A 292 38.78 -27.88 -6.12
CA PRO A 292 38.56 -27.17 -7.36
C PRO A 292 37.06 -27.17 -7.70
N ARG A 293 36.51 -25.98 -8.04
CA ARG A 293 35.10 -25.69 -8.43
C ARG A 293 34.12 -25.28 -7.31
N GLU A 294 34.53 -25.25 -6.05
CA GLU A 294 33.73 -24.67 -4.96
C GLU A 294 34.18 -23.22 -4.68
N SER A 295 33.23 -22.32 -4.35
CA SER A 295 33.53 -20.94 -3.97
C SER A 295 33.69 -20.83 -2.47
N TYR A 296 34.80 -20.24 -2.02
CA TYR A 296 35.13 -20.11 -0.60
C TYR A 296 35.29 -18.64 -0.20
N LEU A 297 34.70 -18.28 0.95
CA LEU A 297 34.87 -16.99 1.60
C LEU A 297 35.41 -17.21 3.02
N VAL A 298 36.57 -16.65 3.33
CA VAL A 298 37.17 -16.73 4.67
C VAL A 298 37.00 -15.39 5.38
N ILE A 299 36.49 -15.40 6.60
CA ILE A 299 36.20 -14.19 7.40
C ILE A 299 37.08 -14.19 8.66
N GLY A 300 37.79 -13.10 8.93
CA GLY A 300 38.63 -12.95 10.13
C GLY A 300 39.33 -11.59 10.24
N SER A 301 40.13 -11.39 11.29
CA SER A 301 40.97 -10.19 11.42
C SER A 301 42.09 -10.19 10.37
N LEU A 302 42.58 -8.99 10.00
CA LEU A 302 43.69 -8.87 9.02
C LEU A 302 44.94 -9.65 9.47
N SER A 303 45.26 -9.65 10.77
CA SER A 303 46.39 -10.40 11.34
C SER A 303 46.25 -11.91 11.15
N CYS A 304 45.06 -12.47 11.34
CA CYS A 304 44.83 -13.91 11.17
C CYS A 304 44.81 -14.30 9.68
N LEU A 305 44.19 -13.48 8.82
CA LEU A 305 44.16 -13.74 7.39
C LEU A 305 45.55 -13.67 6.76
N GLN A 306 46.45 -12.81 7.27
CA GLN A 306 47.85 -12.74 6.83
C GLN A 306 48.62 -14.05 7.08
N GLN A 307 48.32 -14.76 8.17
CA GLN A 307 48.93 -16.06 8.48
C GLN A 307 48.46 -17.16 7.51
N LEU A 308 47.24 -17.04 6.97
CA LEU A 308 46.65 -18.02 6.04
C LEU A 308 47.04 -17.80 4.57
N VAL A 309 47.64 -16.66 4.20
CA VAL A 309 48.00 -16.33 2.80
C VAL A 309 48.88 -17.39 2.15
N GLY A 310 49.75 -18.06 2.93
CA GLY A 310 50.61 -19.14 2.45
C GLY A 310 49.85 -20.38 1.98
N CYS A 311 48.73 -20.72 2.64
CA CYS A 311 47.94 -21.91 2.39
C CYS A 311 46.74 -21.67 1.45
N VAL A 312 46.33 -20.42 1.27
CA VAL A 312 45.14 -20.06 0.49
C VAL A 312 45.45 -20.03 -1.02
N GLU A 313 44.60 -20.70 -1.80
CA GLU A 313 44.62 -20.65 -3.26
C GLU A 313 44.14 -19.29 -3.80
N SER A 314 44.56 -18.92 -5.02
CA SER A 314 44.14 -17.66 -5.65
C SER A 314 42.65 -17.58 -6.03
N SER A 315 41.89 -18.65 -5.82
CA SER A 315 40.44 -18.77 -6.06
C SER A 315 39.58 -18.32 -4.86
N VAL A 316 40.18 -18.15 -3.68
CA VAL A 316 39.48 -17.88 -2.41
C VAL A 316 39.44 -16.38 -2.11
N PHE A 317 38.32 -15.91 -1.54
CA PHE A 317 38.14 -14.53 -1.09
C PHE A 317 38.34 -14.42 0.41
N LEU A 318 38.98 -13.34 0.85
CA LEU A 318 39.25 -13.06 2.26
C LEU A 318 38.51 -11.78 2.66
N LEU A 319 37.62 -11.84 3.65
CA LEU A 319 36.94 -10.67 4.20
C LEU A 319 37.59 -10.29 5.53
N ALA A 320 38.37 -9.20 5.52
CA ALA A 320 39.10 -8.70 6.67
C ALA A 320 38.35 -7.56 7.37
N TYR A 321 38.38 -7.55 8.71
CA TYR A 321 38.05 -6.36 9.52
C TYR A 321 39.32 -5.81 10.17
N ASP A 322 39.58 -4.50 10.05
CA ASP A 322 40.81 -3.89 10.58
C ASP A 322 40.67 -2.41 11.02
N HIS A 323 41.63 -1.99 11.86
CA HIS A 323 41.92 -0.63 12.30
C HIS A 323 43.14 -0.05 11.55
N GLY A 324 43.05 0.05 10.23
CA GLY A 324 43.95 0.87 9.41
C GLY A 324 45.45 0.68 9.65
N SER A 325 46.06 -0.35 9.04
CA SER A 325 47.46 -0.26 8.59
C SER A 325 47.74 -1.20 7.40
N ASN A 326 48.83 -0.93 6.68
CA ASN A 326 49.18 -1.38 5.33
C ASN A 326 48.83 -2.85 4.98
N THR A 327 48.17 -3.03 3.83
CA THR A 327 48.01 -4.31 3.14
C THR A 327 49.37 -4.86 2.70
N SER A 328 49.66 -6.13 2.99
CA SER A 328 50.87 -6.81 2.51
C SER A 328 50.93 -6.83 0.98
N SER A 329 52.13 -6.88 0.38
CA SER A 329 52.34 -6.86 -1.08
C SER A 329 51.74 -8.05 -1.85
N GLN A 330 51.22 -9.05 -1.12
CA GLN A 330 50.65 -10.30 -1.64
C GLN A 330 49.12 -10.32 -1.69
N LEU A 331 48.43 -9.42 -0.97
CA LEU A 331 46.96 -9.32 -0.93
C LEU A 331 46.49 -8.00 -1.52
N LEU A 332 45.54 -8.05 -2.44
CA LEU A 332 44.95 -6.88 -3.09
C LEU A 332 43.52 -6.64 -2.56
N PRO A 333 43.17 -5.39 -2.18
CA PRO A 333 41.80 -5.04 -1.82
C PRO A 333 40.92 -4.97 -3.09
N VAL A 334 39.74 -5.57 -3.01
CA VAL A 334 38.72 -5.60 -4.08
C VAL A 334 37.58 -4.62 -3.77
N LEU A 335 37.07 -4.66 -2.53
CA LEU A 335 36.04 -3.74 -2.03
C LEU A 335 36.40 -3.28 -0.61
N THR A 336 36.09 -2.03 -0.26
CA THR A 336 36.30 -1.49 1.09
C THR A 336 35.06 -0.72 1.56
N HIS A 337 34.63 -0.97 2.78
CA HIS A 337 33.54 -0.27 3.46
C HIS A 337 34.00 0.30 4.80
N ARG A 338 33.62 1.53 5.12
CA ARG A 338 34.01 2.22 6.36
C ARG A 338 32.90 2.10 7.41
N LEU A 339 33.24 1.56 8.57
CA LEU A 339 32.35 1.47 9.73
C LEU A 339 32.47 2.70 10.63
N ASN A 340 31.42 2.98 11.40
CA ASN A 340 31.45 4.01 12.44
C ASN A 340 32.55 3.71 13.47
N GLY A 341 33.35 4.71 13.84
CA GLY A 341 34.50 4.55 14.75
C GLY A 341 35.85 4.24 14.09
N GLY A 342 35.98 4.43 12.76
CA GLY A 342 37.26 4.35 12.04
C GLY A 342 37.70 2.94 11.62
N LYS A 343 36.91 1.92 11.93
CA LYS A 343 37.08 0.53 11.49
C LYS A 343 36.76 0.38 9.99
N ARG A 344 37.41 -0.57 9.31
CA ARG A 344 37.17 -0.86 7.88
C ARG A 344 36.89 -2.35 7.66
N LEU A 345 35.97 -2.64 6.75
CA LEU A 345 35.74 -3.97 6.18
C LEU A 345 36.32 -3.99 4.78
N THR A 346 37.20 -4.93 4.49
CA THR A 346 37.85 -5.04 3.19
C THR A 346 37.76 -6.46 2.66
N LEU A 347 37.17 -6.61 1.47
CA LEU A 347 37.21 -7.85 0.71
C LEU A 347 38.54 -7.89 -0.07
N MET A 348 39.33 -8.95 0.08
CA MET A 348 40.68 -9.09 -0.43
C MET A 348 40.86 -10.39 -1.22
N LYS A 349 41.82 -10.39 -2.16
CA LYS A 349 42.20 -11.57 -2.95
C LYS A 349 43.73 -11.64 -3.10
N LYS A 350 44.26 -12.86 -3.24
CA LYS A 350 45.71 -13.11 -3.42
C LYS A 350 46.16 -12.71 -4.82
N ARG A 351 47.30 -12.01 -4.91
CA ARG A 351 47.87 -11.52 -6.18
C ARG A 351 48.33 -12.67 -7.08
N ILE A 352 48.01 -12.60 -8.36
CA ILE A 352 48.42 -13.56 -9.40
C ILE A 352 49.49 -12.95 -10.31
N ASN A 353 50.49 -13.75 -10.73
CA ASN A 353 51.48 -13.33 -11.72
C ASN A 353 50.84 -13.26 -13.11
N GLY A 354 50.65 -12.04 -13.63
CA GLY A 354 50.01 -11.78 -14.92
C GLY A 354 50.81 -12.23 -16.16
N ASP A 355 52.10 -12.55 -16.02
CA ASP A 355 53.00 -12.88 -17.14
C ASP A 355 52.81 -14.32 -17.69
N GLN A 356 51.92 -15.12 -17.08
CA GLN A 356 51.60 -16.51 -17.45
C GLN A 356 50.12 -16.72 -17.85
N LEU A 357 49.45 -15.69 -18.35
CA LEU A 357 48.04 -15.75 -18.74
C LEU A 357 47.89 -15.93 -20.26
N GLY A 358 47.19 -16.98 -20.68
CA GLY A 358 46.80 -17.14 -22.09
C GLY A 358 45.69 -16.15 -22.43
N THR A 359 45.88 -15.29 -23.42
CA THR A 359 44.88 -14.27 -23.81
C THR A 359 44.13 -14.67 -25.08
N PHE A 360 42.81 -14.53 -25.07
CA PHE A 360 41.95 -14.81 -26.21
C PHE A 360 41.02 -13.62 -26.49
N LEU A 361 41.11 -13.06 -27.69
CA LEU A 361 40.27 -11.95 -28.15
C LEU A 361 39.01 -12.47 -28.84
N LEU A 362 37.86 -11.99 -28.40
CA LEU A 362 36.54 -12.31 -28.95
C LEU A 362 36.21 -11.38 -30.13
N ASP A 363 36.66 -11.78 -31.34
CA ASP A 363 36.52 -10.94 -32.55
C ASP A 363 35.49 -11.47 -33.58
N ASP A 364 35.29 -12.80 -33.68
CA ASP A 364 34.48 -13.50 -34.71
C ASP A 364 33.46 -14.49 -34.09
N GLU A 365 32.35 -14.80 -34.77
CA GLU A 365 31.31 -15.76 -34.31
C GLU A 365 31.80 -17.21 -34.13
N THR A 366 32.95 -17.58 -34.69
CA THR A 366 33.57 -18.91 -34.53
C THR A 366 34.42 -19.05 -33.26
N TRP A 367 34.35 -18.08 -32.36
CA TRP A 367 35.17 -18.01 -31.16
C TRP A 367 35.03 -19.22 -30.23
N LEU A 368 33.84 -19.81 -30.13
CA LEU A 368 33.58 -20.94 -29.24
C LEU A 368 34.41 -22.17 -29.61
N ASN A 369 34.57 -22.44 -30.92
CA ASN A 369 35.37 -23.55 -31.44
C ASN A 369 36.87 -23.30 -31.26
N LYS A 370 37.33 -22.06 -31.49
CA LYS A 370 38.75 -21.69 -31.27
C LYS A 370 39.13 -21.79 -29.78
N LEU A 371 38.22 -21.39 -28.89
CA LEU A 371 38.40 -21.43 -27.44
C LEU A 371 38.38 -22.89 -26.91
N SER A 372 37.51 -23.75 -27.46
CA SER A 372 37.54 -25.18 -27.11
C SER A 372 38.83 -25.87 -27.56
N HIS A 373 39.34 -25.58 -28.76
CA HIS A 373 40.65 -26.08 -29.23
C HIS A 373 41.83 -25.62 -28.36
N LEU A 374 41.80 -24.40 -27.82
CA LEU A 374 42.80 -23.91 -26.87
C LEU A 374 42.78 -24.70 -25.55
N PHE A 375 41.60 -25.10 -25.06
CA PHE A 375 41.53 -25.95 -23.87
C PHE A 375 42.06 -27.38 -24.11
N TYR A 376 41.94 -27.92 -25.33
CA TYR A 376 42.44 -29.26 -25.67
C TYR A 376 43.95 -29.30 -25.97
N SER A 377 44.54 -28.18 -26.41
CA SER A 377 45.98 -28.08 -26.73
C SER A 377 46.84 -27.65 -25.54
N SER A 378 46.22 -27.14 -24.46
CA SER A 378 46.90 -26.65 -23.26
C SER A 378 46.82 -27.66 -22.11
N ASP A 379 47.73 -28.64 -22.06
CA ASP A 379 47.85 -29.57 -20.91
C ASP A 379 48.36 -28.89 -19.62
N ASN A 380 48.89 -27.67 -19.73
CA ASN A 380 49.30 -26.86 -18.59
C ASN A 380 48.09 -26.12 -18.03
N GLY A 381 47.78 -26.30 -16.74
CA GLY A 381 46.62 -25.72 -16.04
C GLY A 381 46.57 -24.20 -15.90
N GLN A 382 46.95 -23.43 -16.93
CA GLN A 382 47.03 -21.98 -16.89
C GLN A 382 45.65 -21.31 -17.08
N PRO A 383 45.42 -20.14 -16.46
CA PRO A 383 44.18 -19.39 -16.63
C PRO A 383 44.13 -18.73 -18.02
N VAL A 384 42.93 -18.70 -18.62
CA VAL A 384 42.69 -18.07 -19.93
C VAL A 384 41.86 -16.80 -19.73
N VAL A 385 42.39 -15.68 -20.20
CA VAL A 385 41.73 -14.37 -20.19
C VAL A 385 41.00 -14.19 -21.50
N VAL A 386 39.67 -14.09 -21.43
CA VAL A 386 38.78 -13.85 -22.56
C VAL A 386 38.40 -12.38 -22.58
N VAL A 387 38.77 -11.67 -23.64
CA VAL A 387 38.57 -10.23 -23.76
C VAL A 387 37.49 -9.95 -24.82
N SER A 388 36.42 -9.28 -24.42
CA SER A 388 35.33 -8.85 -25.31
C SER A 388 35.26 -7.33 -25.42
N ARG A 389 35.16 -6.83 -26.65
CA ARG A 389 34.79 -5.43 -26.97
C ARG A 389 33.41 -5.28 -27.59
N LYS A 390 32.87 -6.35 -28.17
CA LYS A 390 31.62 -6.33 -28.93
C LYS A 390 30.44 -6.83 -28.11
N TRP A 391 30.64 -7.88 -27.34
CA TRP A 391 29.58 -8.62 -26.64
C TRP A 391 29.63 -8.39 -25.13
N GLU A 392 28.46 -8.36 -24.49
CA GLU A 392 28.30 -8.08 -23.05
C GLU A 392 28.33 -9.36 -22.18
N PRO A 393 28.52 -9.23 -20.84
CA PRO A 393 28.54 -10.35 -19.91
C PRO A 393 27.34 -11.30 -20.04
N LYS A 394 26.11 -10.77 -20.14
CA LYS A 394 24.89 -11.59 -20.19
C LYS A 394 24.77 -12.47 -21.44
N GLU A 395 25.40 -12.08 -22.55
CA GLU A 395 25.33 -12.79 -23.83
C GLU A 395 26.30 -13.98 -23.89
N ILE A 396 27.46 -13.85 -23.23
CA ILE A 396 28.56 -14.81 -23.36
C ILE A 396 28.74 -15.67 -22.12
N LEU A 397 28.55 -15.11 -20.91
CA LEU A 397 28.85 -15.80 -19.66
C LEU A 397 28.04 -17.10 -19.45
N PRO A 398 26.74 -17.20 -19.80
CA PRO A 398 26.01 -18.48 -19.71
C PRO A 398 26.64 -19.58 -20.59
N THR A 399 27.04 -19.23 -21.82
CA THR A 399 27.65 -20.17 -22.77
C THR A 399 29.06 -20.59 -22.31
N LEU A 400 29.84 -19.66 -21.75
CA LEU A 400 31.17 -19.95 -21.18
C LEU A 400 31.09 -20.78 -19.89
N ALA A 401 30.09 -20.53 -19.04
CA ALA A 401 29.90 -21.24 -17.78
C ALA A 401 29.67 -22.75 -17.97
N ASN A 402 28.99 -23.12 -19.07
CA ASN A 402 28.66 -24.50 -19.43
C ASN A 402 29.84 -25.30 -20.05
N GLN A 403 31.01 -24.69 -20.24
CA GLN A 403 32.21 -25.37 -20.76
C GLN A 403 32.95 -26.20 -19.69
N LYS A 404 33.61 -27.30 -20.09
CA LYS A 404 34.30 -28.24 -19.17
C LYS A 404 35.40 -27.60 -18.31
N TYR A 405 36.05 -26.54 -18.82
CA TYR A 405 37.15 -25.82 -18.15
C TYR A 405 36.77 -24.38 -17.76
N SER A 406 35.48 -24.08 -17.56
CA SER A 406 34.98 -22.73 -17.23
C SER A 406 35.63 -22.10 -15.99
N HIS A 407 36.03 -22.90 -15.00
CA HIS A 407 36.76 -22.46 -13.81
C HIS A 407 38.10 -21.76 -14.08
N ARG A 408 38.72 -22.00 -15.25
CA ARG A 408 39.99 -21.39 -15.68
C ARG A 408 39.81 -20.10 -16.47
N VAL A 409 38.58 -19.75 -16.82
CA VAL A 409 38.26 -18.58 -17.64
C VAL A 409 38.16 -17.33 -16.76
N ARG A 410 38.72 -16.22 -17.26
CA ARG A 410 38.60 -14.88 -16.68
C ARG A 410 38.13 -13.94 -17.77
N CYS A 411 37.01 -13.25 -17.59
CA CYS A 411 36.39 -12.42 -18.62
C CYS A 411 36.66 -10.94 -18.38
N VAL A 412 37.13 -10.24 -19.41
CA VAL A 412 37.38 -8.80 -19.40
C VAL A 412 36.54 -8.13 -20.48
N PHE A 413 35.63 -7.25 -20.06
CA PHE A 413 34.74 -6.50 -20.93
C PHE A 413 35.22 -5.06 -21.04
N LEU A 414 35.45 -4.59 -22.26
CA LEU A 414 36.01 -3.27 -22.56
C LEU A 414 34.99 -2.41 -23.30
N ASP A 415 34.77 -1.18 -22.80
CA ASP A 415 33.97 -0.17 -23.49
C ASP A 415 34.66 0.35 -24.78
N LYS A 416 33.90 0.99 -25.67
CA LYS A 416 34.39 1.57 -26.94
C LYS A 416 35.46 2.65 -26.73
N SER A 417 35.46 3.28 -25.56
CA SER A 417 36.44 4.30 -25.15
C SER A 417 37.77 3.72 -24.64
N ALA A 418 37.87 2.40 -24.45
CA ALA A 418 39.04 1.77 -23.87
C ALA A 418 40.22 1.65 -24.86
N PRO A 419 41.47 1.78 -24.39
CA PRO A 419 42.65 1.53 -25.22
C PRO A 419 42.71 0.07 -25.71
N PRO A 420 43.52 -0.22 -26.75
CA PRO A 420 43.68 -1.59 -27.21
C PRO A 420 44.23 -2.49 -26.10
N PHE A 421 43.62 -3.67 -25.93
CA PHE A 421 44.01 -4.63 -24.91
C PHE A 421 45.46 -5.08 -25.12
N SER A 422 46.26 -4.91 -24.08
CA SER A 422 47.63 -5.42 -24.01
C SER A 422 47.91 -5.88 -22.58
N PRO A 423 48.33 -7.13 -22.36
CA PRO A 423 48.62 -7.65 -21.01
C PRO A 423 49.80 -6.92 -20.34
N ASN A 424 50.66 -6.27 -21.11
CA ASN A 424 51.83 -5.53 -20.63
C ASN A 424 51.52 -4.08 -20.24
N CYS A 425 50.34 -3.56 -20.60
CA CYS A 425 49.94 -2.20 -20.25
C CYS A 425 49.59 -2.14 -18.74
N PRO A 426 50.07 -1.12 -18.00
CA PRO A 426 49.87 -1.03 -16.54
C PRO A 426 48.39 -1.07 -16.14
N LEU A 427 47.51 -0.43 -16.91
CA LEU A 427 46.05 -0.40 -16.70
C LEU A 427 45.42 -1.80 -16.64
N TYR A 428 45.84 -2.70 -17.54
CA TYR A 428 45.32 -4.07 -17.60
C TYR A 428 46.10 -5.00 -16.66
N ARG A 429 47.42 -4.81 -16.54
CA ARG A 429 48.30 -5.64 -15.71
C ARG A 429 47.90 -5.61 -14.24
N GLU A 430 47.58 -4.44 -13.71
CA GLU A 430 47.14 -4.31 -12.31
C GLU A 430 45.81 -5.03 -12.06
N GLN A 431 44.82 -4.86 -12.94
CA GLN A 431 43.53 -5.52 -12.82
C GLN A 431 43.63 -7.04 -12.99
N LEU A 432 44.40 -7.51 -13.99
CA LEU A 432 44.62 -8.94 -14.22
C LEU A 432 45.36 -9.60 -13.04
N SER A 433 46.22 -8.86 -12.33
CA SER A 433 46.89 -9.35 -11.13
C SER A 433 45.94 -9.59 -9.94
N MET A 434 44.73 -9.02 -9.96
CA MET A 434 43.67 -9.31 -8.98
C MET A 434 42.99 -10.67 -9.23
N GLY A 435 43.05 -11.20 -10.45
CA GLY A 435 42.55 -12.55 -10.76
C GLY A 435 41.03 -12.75 -10.68
N LEU A 436 40.23 -11.68 -10.78
CA LEU A 436 38.77 -11.72 -10.72
C LEU A 436 38.16 -12.38 -11.97
N SER A 437 37.06 -13.13 -11.77
CA SER A 437 36.44 -13.93 -12.85
C SER A 437 35.72 -13.09 -13.91
N VAL A 438 35.12 -11.97 -13.52
CA VAL A 438 34.44 -11.03 -14.43
C VAL A 438 34.89 -9.61 -14.07
N CYS A 439 35.36 -8.85 -15.07
CA CYS A 439 35.76 -7.45 -14.93
C CYS A 439 35.21 -6.63 -16.09
N LYS A 440 34.70 -5.45 -15.79
CA LYS A 440 34.22 -4.49 -16.79
C LYS A 440 34.92 -3.15 -16.62
N LEU A 441 35.44 -2.62 -17.72
CA LEU A 441 36.00 -1.28 -17.79
C LEU A 441 34.94 -0.34 -18.37
N SER A 442 34.40 0.57 -17.56
CA SER A 442 33.40 1.54 -17.97
C SER A 442 33.91 2.95 -17.64
N ARG A 443 33.92 3.86 -18.62
CA ARG A 443 34.36 5.27 -18.45
C ARG A 443 35.76 5.40 -17.80
N GLY A 444 36.68 4.50 -18.12
CA GLY A 444 38.05 4.50 -17.59
C GLY A 444 38.20 3.97 -16.16
N VAL A 445 37.12 3.46 -15.53
CA VAL A 445 37.13 2.90 -14.18
C VAL A 445 36.78 1.41 -14.22
N TRP A 446 37.53 0.60 -13.50
CA TRP A 446 37.26 -0.84 -13.37
C TRP A 446 36.16 -1.10 -12.35
N GLY A 447 35.24 -2.00 -12.68
CA GLY A 447 34.16 -2.41 -11.80
C GLY A 447 33.44 -3.66 -12.29
N THR A 448 32.31 -3.96 -11.68
CA THR A 448 31.39 -5.02 -12.11
C THR A 448 29.93 -4.54 -12.03
N ASP A 449 29.05 -5.23 -12.74
CA ASP A 449 27.61 -4.97 -12.71
C ASP A 449 27.00 -5.72 -11.52
N CYS A 450 26.60 -4.99 -10.48
CA CYS A 450 26.01 -5.56 -9.27
C CYS A 450 24.50 -5.50 -9.31
N THR A 451 23.86 -6.60 -8.91
CA THR A 451 22.40 -6.68 -8.84
C THR A 451 21.96 -6.61 -7.38
N ILE A 452 21.27 -5.54 -7.01
CA ILE A 452 20.78 -5.30 -5.64
C ILE A 452 19.29 -5.58 -5.62
N THR A 453 18.83 -6.46 -4.73
CA THR A 453 17.40 -6.64 -4.47
C THR A 453 16.87 -5.42 -3.71
N LEU A 454 15.84 -4.77 -4.25
CA LEU A 454 15.13 -3.68 -3.59
C LEU A 454 13.97 -4.25 -2.79
N ASP A 455 13.93 -3.92 -1.51
CA ASP A 455 12.79 -4.21 -0.65
C ASP A 455 11.77 -3.07 -0.82
N LEU A 456 10.88 -3.23 -1.80
CA LEU A 456 9.77 -2.31 -2.05
C LEU A 456 8.52 -2.90 -1.41
N ASP A 457 8.43 -2.81 -0.08
CA ASP A 457 7.34 -3.40 0.68
C ASP A 457 6.08 -2.52 0.55
N LEU A 458 5.19 -2.84 -0.41
CA LEU A 458 3.91 -2.13 -0.57
C LEU A 458 3.00 -2.27 0.66
N ALA A 459 3.16 -3.36 1.43
CA ALA A 459 2.34 -3.66 2.60
C ALA A 459 2.50 -2.65 3.75
N GLN A 460 3.63 -1.96 3.83
CA GLN A 460 3.81 -0.88 4.81
C GLN A 460 3.20 0.44 4.34
N HIS A 461 2.85 0.56 3.05
CA HIS A 461 2.35 1.79 2.47
C HIS A 461 1.17 1.58 1.49
N PRO A 462 0.01 1.05 1.95
CA PRO A 462 -1.19 1.02 1.14
C PRO A 462 -1.71 2.44 0.92
N GLU A 463 -1.54 2.97 -0.31
CA GLU A 463 -2.23 4.18 -0.80
C GLU A 463 -2.30 5.35 0.19
N HIS A 464 -1.25 5.56 0.99
CA HIS A 464 -1.21 6.70 1.89
C HIS A 464 -0.99 7.95 1.06
N ILE A 465 -1.86 8.94 1.26
CA ILE A 465 -1.65 10.35 0.88
C ILE A 465 -0.34 10.81 1.54
N GLN A 466 0.80 10.50 0.90
CA GLN A 466 2.13 11.01 1.25
C GLN A 466 2.50 12.21 0.37
N GLY A 467 1.50 12.81 -0.29
CA GLY A 467 1.62 14.01 -1.09
C GLY A 467 0.96 15.23 -0.45
N VAL A 468 1.38 16.41 -0.91
CA VAL A 468 0.72 17.70 -0.63
C VAL A 468 -0.73 17.60 -1.05
N ILE A 469 -1.67 17.92 -0.15
CA ILE A 469 -3.07 18.06 -0.55
C ILE A 469 -3.19 19.31 -1.41
N THR A 470 -3.47 19.14 -2.69
CA THR A 470 -3.57 20.24 -3.67
C THR A 470 -5.02 20.62 -3.94
N SER A 471 -5.27 21.86 -4.34
CA SER A 471 -6.59 22.31 -4.81
C SER A 471 -6.66 22.23 -6.33
N SER A 472 -7.82 21.84 -6.88
CA SER A 472 -8.09 22.01 -8.30
C SER A 472 -8.27 23.48 -8.71
N ASP A 473 -8.56 24.35 -7.74
CA ASP A 473 -8.59 25.80 -7.94
C ASP A 473 -7.18 26.36 -7.76
N PRO A 474 -6.53 26.88 -8.83
CA PRO A 474 -5.15 27.36 -8.77
C PRO A 474 -4.98 28.57 -7.85
N ASN A 475 -6.06 29.31 -7.57
CA ASN A 475 -6.02 30.54 -6.78
C ASN A 475 -6.27 30.27 -5.27
N LEU A 476 -6.32 29.00 -4.86
CA LEU A 476 -6.59 28.58 -3.49
C LEU A 476 -5.46 27.69 -2.96
N ASP A 477 -4.70 28.23 -2.02
CA ASP A 477 -3.72 27.45 -1.26
C ASP A 477 -4.39 26.82 -0.03
N VAL A 478 -4.28 25.50 0.12
CA VAL A 478 -4.96 24.74 1.17
C VAL A 478 -4.05 24.54 2.36
N ASN A 479 -4.49 24.98 3.53
CA ASN A 479 -3.70 24.92 4.76
C ASN A 479 -4.14 23.76 5.66
N VAL A 480 -5.45 23.57 5.82
CA VAL A 480 -6.04 22.59 6.74
C VAL A 480 -7.24 21.92 6.08
N VAL A 481 -7.37 20.61 6.28
CA VAL A 481 -8.50 19.81 5.79
C VAL A 481 -9.10 19.02 6.94
N ALA A 482 -10.41 19.07 7.14
CA ALA A 482 -11.12 18.20 8.07
C ALA A 482 -11.77 17.04 7.32
N LEU A 483 -11.47 15.81 7.76
CA LEU A 483 -11.95 14.59 7.14
C LEU A 483 -13.39 14.32 7.59
N ASN A 484 -14.27 14.02 6.64
CA ASN A 484 -15.66 13.64 6.91
C ASN A 484 -15.95 12.24 6.37
N THR A 485 -16.74 11.48 7.13
CA THR A 485 -17.32 10.23 6.66
C THR A 485 -18.51 10.53 5.74
N THR A 486 -18.77 9.66 4.76
CA THR A 486 -19.98 9.77 3.92
C THR A 486 -21.28 9.59 4.72
N THR A 487 -21.18 8.90 5.85
CA THR A 487 -22.29 8.53 6.74
C THR A 487 -21.99 8.97 8.16
N VAL A 488 -22.95 9.65 8.78
CA VAL A 488 -22.95 9.88 10.23
C VAL A 488 -23.38 8.57 10.87
N THR A 489 -22.48 7.93 11.62
CA THR A 489 -22.75 6.70 12.38
C THR A 489 -22.10 6.79 13.74
N LEU A 490 -22.72 6.14 14.72
CA LEU A 490 -22.28 6.10 16.12
C LEU A 490 -21.42 4.88 16.45
N GLN A 491 -21.42 3.88 15.57
CA GLN A 491 -20.75 2.60 15.77
C GLN A 491 -19.61 2.47 14.75
N PRO A 492 -18.34 2.47 15.20
CA PRO A 492 -17.19 2.28 14.32
C PRO A 492 -17.26 0.96 13.51
N ASP A 493 -17.83 -0.08 14.10
CA ASP A 493 -17.96 -1.42 13.50
C ASP A 493 -18.91 -1.47 12.30
N ASP A 494 -19.82 -0.50 12.19
CA ASP A 494 -20.78 -0.40 11.08
C ASP A 494 -20.18 0.34 9.88
N LEU A 495 -19.00 0.95 10.05
CA LEU A 495 -18.22 1.47 8.93
C LEU A 495 -17.52 0.31 8.22
N PRO A 496 -17.51 0.28 6.87
CA PRO A 496 -16.69 -0.68 6.14
C PRO A 496 -15.20 -0.52 6.52
N ASP A 497 -14.43 -1.62 6.44
CA ASP A 497 -13.00 -1.66 6.78
C ASP A 497 -12.18 -0.51 6.16
N GLN A 498 -12.60 -0.02 4.99
CA GLN A 498 -12.13 1.22 4.39
C GLN A 498 -13.20 2.32 4.45
N VAL A 499 -12.97 3.35 5.27
CA VAL A 499 -13.79 4.56 5.28
C VAL A 499 -13.57 5.32 3.98
N LYS A 500 -14.62 5.42 3.15
CA LYS A 500 -14.61 6.24 1.94
C LYS A 500 -14.69 7.72 2.36
N ILE A 501 -13.57 8.42 2.29
CA ILE A 501 -13.52 9.89 2.49
C ILE A 501 -13.76 10.54 1.12
N GLN A 502 -14.99 10.94 0.87
CA GLN A 502 -15.39 11.55 -0.40
C GLN A 502 -15.50 13.07 -0.32
N PHE A 503 -15.75 13.61 0.87
CA PHE A 503 -15.97 15.04 1.09
C PHE A 503 -15.17 15.50 2.29
N VAL A 504 -14.66 16.72 2.22
CA VAL A 504 -13.85 17.32 3.28
C VAL A 504 -14.25 18.77 3.50
N ASP A 505 -14.10 19.21 4.74
CA ASP A 505 -14.08 20.65 5.02
C ASP A 505 -12.65 21.14 4.78
N PHE A 506 -12.48 22.31 4.18
CA PHE A 506 -11.14 22.89 4.00
C PHE A 506 -11.08 24.31 4.54
N CYS A 507 -9.88 24.73 4.93
CA CYS A 507 -9.52 26.11 5.18
C CYS A 507 -8.22 26.43 4.43
N GLY A 508 -8.20 27.56 3.74
CA GLY A 508 -7.10 27.97 2.89
C GLY A 508 -7.00 29.47 2.74
N THR A 509 -6.04 29.90 1.92
CA THR A 509 -5.79 31.31 1.61
C THR A 509 -5.85 31.49 0.10
N ARG A 510 -6.57 32.52 -0.35
CA ARG A 510 -6.58 32.92 -1.77
C ARG A 510 -5.33 33.74 -2.11
N ASP A 511 -5.01 33.87 -3.40
CA ASP A 511 -3.86 34.67 -3.87
C ASP A 511 -3.88 36.13 -3.40
N ASN A 512 -5.08 36.69 -3.19
CA ASN A 512 -5.28 38.04 -2.64
C ASN A 512 -5.05 38.13 -1.12
N GLY A 513 -4.67 37.03 -0.46
CA GLY A 513 -4.47 36.93 0.99
C GLY A 513 -5.73 36.68 1.82
N GLU A 514 -6.91 36.54 1.19
CA GLU A 514 -8.16 36.29 1.91
C GLU A 514 -8.21 34.86 2.45
N ARG A 515 -8.48 34.71 3.75
CA ARG A 515 -8.71 33.40 4.38
C ARG A 515 -10.13 32.93 4.11
N VAL A 516 -10.27 31.74 3.53
CA VAL A 516 -11.56 31.14 3.17
C VAL A 516 -11.68 29.73 3.73
N MET A 517 -12.91 29.35 4.08
CA MET A 517 -13.28 27.99 4.50
C MET A 517 -14.43 27.50 3.64
N GLY A 518 -14.54 26.19 3.42
CA GLY A 518 -15.60 25.67 2.57
C GLY A 518 -15.70 24.14 2.54
N LEU A 519 -16.61 23.67 1.69
CA LEU A 519 -16.79 22.25 1.39
C LEU A 519 -16.13 21.89 0.06
N ALA A 520 -15.43 20.77 0.03
CA ALA A 520 -14.81 20.25 -1.19
C ALA A 520 -15.02 18.76 -1.36
N HIS A 521 -15.01 18.32 -2.62
CA HIS A 521 -14.84 16.92 -2.97
C HIS A 521 -13.39 16.52 -2.75
N PHE A 522 -13.13 15.36 -2.15
CA PHE A 522 -11.79 14.83 -1.96
C PHE A 522 -11.55 13.66 -2.90
N ASN A 523 -10.53 13.78 -3.74
CA ASN A 523 -10.09 12.70 -4.60
C ASN A 523 -8.88 12.01 -3.96
N LEU A 524 -9.12 10.80 -3.44
CA LEU A 524 -8.10 9.98 -2.76
C LEU A 524 -6.92 9.65 -3.70
N LEU A 525 -7.20 9.42 -4.98
CA LEU A 525 -6.20 8.96 -5.96
C LEU A 525 -5.19 10.06 -6.32
N THR A 526 -5.67 11.29 -6.49
CA THR A 526 -4.85 12.47 -6.81
C THR A 526 -4.40 13.23 -5.58
N SER A 527 -4.86 12.86 -4.38
CA SER A 527 -4.67 13.63 -3.15
C SER A 527 -5.08 15.11 -3.31
N SER A 528 -6.13 15.39 -4.09
CA SER A 528 -6.55 16.75 -4.41
C SER A 528 -7.98 17.03 -3.94
N ILE A 529 -8.24 18.28 -3.56
CA ILE A 529 -9.58 18.77 -3.25
C ILE A 529 -10.16 19.56 -4.44
N THR A 530 -11.46 19.40 -4.67
CA THR A 530 -12.25 20.20 -5.62
C THR A 530 -13.27 21.01 -4.83
N PRO A 531 -13.01 22.30 -4.53
CA PRO A 531 -13.93 23.17 -3.80
C PRO A 531 -15.27 23.36 -4.52
N ASP A 532 -16.38 23.36 -3.78
CA ASP A 532 -17.67 23.79 -4.32
C ASP A 532 -17.76 25.32 -4.23
N HIS A 533 -17.75 26.01 -5.38
CA HIS A 533 -17.72 27.47 -5.44
C HIS A 533 -18.88 28.17 -4.72
N SER A 534 -20.04 27.51 -4.55
CA SER A 534 -21.21 28.08 -3.86
C SER A 534 -21.15 27.91 -2.33
N LEU A 535 -20.29 27.02 -1.84
CA LEU A 535 -20.18 26.64 -0.43
C LEU A 535 -18.78 27.01 0.12
N ILE A 536 -18.37 28.25 -0.15
CA ILE A 536 -17.15 28.88 0.37
C ILE A 536 -17.55 30.11 1.17
N TRP A 537 -16.97 30.30 2.35
CA TRP A 537 -17.21 31.43 3.25
C TRP A 537 -15.89 32.09 3.66
N SER A 538 -15.90 33.40 3.90
CA SER A 538 -14.75 34.10 4.47
C SER A 538 -14.56 33.73 5.94
N VAL A 539 -13.32 33.51 6.36
CA VAL A 539 -12.98 33.11 7.74
C VAL A 539 -12.99 34.34 8.66
N PRO A 540 -13.74 34.32 9.78
CA PRO A 540 -13.69 35.38 10.78
C PRO A 540 -12.27 35.63 11.31
N GLN A 541 -11.92 36.89 11.58
CA GLN A 541 -10.56 37.26 12.02
C GLN A 541 -10.11 36.52 13.28
N LEU A 542 -11.04 36.30 14.22
CA LEU A 542 -10.77 35.66 15.51
C LEU A 542 -10.59 34.14 15.44
N TRP A 543 -10.88 33.51 14.29
CA TRP A 543 -10.75 32.06 14.16
C TRP A 543 -9.38 31.70 13.59
N SER A 544 -8.76 30.68 14.18
CA SER A 544 -7.65 29.98 13.55
C SER A 544 -8.12 29.21 12.32
N MET A 545 -7.23 28.95 11.36
CA MET A 545 -7.58 28.16 10.17
C MET A 545 -8.10 26.76 10.54
N GLU A 546 -7.51 26.14 11.57
CA GLU A 546 -7.98 24.85 12.06
C GLU A 546 -9.38 24.93 12.69
N GLU A 547 -9.70 25.99 13.45
CA GLU A 547 -11.07 26.16 13.98
C GLU A 547 -12.08 26.36 12.85
N ALA A 548 -11.73 27.17 11.84
CA ALA A 548 -12.58 27.42 10.68
C ALA A 548 -12.89 26.14 9.88
N ALA A 549 -11.90 25.24 9.76
CA ALA A 549 -12.07 23.95 9.08
C ALA A 549 -13.09 23.01 9.75
N THR A 550 -13.58 23.31 10.95
CA THR A 550 -14.57 22.45 11.65
C THR A 550 -16.03 22.74 11.29
N VAL A 551 -16.31 23.86 10.61
CA VAL A 551 -17.65 24.47 10.59
C VAL A 551 -18.50 24.04 9.40
N ALA A 552 -17.90 23.99 8.20
CA ALA A 552 -18.64 24.03 6.93
C ALA A 552 -19.67 22.89 6.78
N SER A 553 -19.27 21.62 6.86
CA SER A 553 -20.18 20.47 6.70
C SER A 553 -21.24 20.36 7.79
N SER A 554 -20.84 20.47 9.06
CA SER A 554 -21.72 20.25 10.21
C SER A 554 -22.82 21.30 10.28
N PHE A 555 -22.49 22.57 10.08
CA PHE A 555 -23.50 23.64 10.06
C PHE A 555 -24.31 23.66 8.76
N SER A 556 -23.72 23.31 7.61
CA SER A 556 -24.50 23.16 6.37
C SER A 556 -25.56 22.07 6.51
N LEU A 557 -25.20 20.92 7.11
CA LEU A 557 -26.15 19.85 7.43
C LEU A 557 -27.23 20.32 8.41
N ALA A 558 -26.86 21.05 9.47
CA ALA A 558 -27.80 21.56 10.45
C ALA A 558 -28.83 22.53 9.86
N TYR A 559 -28.37 23.53 9.09
CA TYR A 559 -29.27 24.48 8.41
C TYR A 559 -30.13 23.81 7.34
N TYR A 560 -29.56 22.90 6.54
CA TYR A 560 -30.33 22.15 5.56
C TYR A 560 -31.40 21.26 6.23
N SER A 561 -31.04 20.61 7.32
CA SER A 561 -31.95 19.76 8.10
C SER A 561 -33.07 20.58 8.74
N LEU A 562 -32.75 21.61 9.51
CA LEU A 562 -33.72 22.32 10.34
C LEU A 562 -34.45 23.46 9.61
N HIS A 563 -33.77 24.27 8.81
CA HIS A 563 -34.40 25.41 8.11
C HIS A 563 -34.97 25.03 6.74
N VAL A 564 -34.26 24.23 5.94
CA VAL A 564 -34.68 23.92 4.57
C VAL A 564 -35.72 22.80 4.52
N LYS A 565 -35.40 21.63 5.13
CA LYS A 565 -36.30 20.47 5.14
C LYS A 565 -37.28 20.49 6.31
N GLY A 566 -36.75 20.73 7.51
CA GLY A 566 -37.51 20.89 8.73
C GLY A 566 -38.45 22.08 8.62
N LYS A 567 -37.97 23.28 8.28
CA LYS A 567 -38.73 24.55 8.44
C LYS A 567 -39.13 24.84 9.88
N VAL A 568 -38.21 24.56 10.80
CA VAL A 568 -37.98 25.31 12.03
C VAL A 568 -38.99 26.38 12.48
N LEU A 569 -40.01 26.13 13.31
CA LEU A 569 -40.79 27.23 13.91
C LEU A 569 -40.46 27.47 15.39
N PRO A 570 -40.52 28.72 15.88
CA PRO A 570 -40.38 29.02 17.29
C PRO A 570 -41.40 28.27 18.15
N GLY A 571 -40.95 27.71 19.28
CA GLY A 571 -41.77 26.92 20.20
C GLY A 571 -41.99 25.46 19.82
N GLU A 572 -41.51 25.00 18.66
CA GLU A 572 -41.57 23.58 18.29
C GLU A 572 -40.59 22.74 19.13
N ARG A 573 -40.95 21.49 19.42
CA ARG A 573 -40.11 20.58 20.20
C ARG A 573 -39.21 19.77 19.27
N VAL A 574 -37.91 19.96 19.41
CA VAL A 574 -36.88 19.37 18.53
C VAL A 574 -36.06 18.38 19.33
N LEU A 575 -36.12 17.10 18.94
CA LEU A 575 -35.28 16.04 19.49
C LEU A 575 -34.03 15.87 18.61
N VAL A 576 -32.86 16.04 19.21
CA VAL A 576 -31.56 15.81 18.56
C VAL A 576 -30.86 14.62 19.22
N HIS A 577 -30.57 13.58 18.44
CA HIS A 577 -29.87 12.43 18.96
C HIS A 577 -28.34 12.65 19.04
N VAL A 578 -27.74 12.15 20.13
CA VAL A 578 -26.30 12.21 20.43
C VAL A 578 -25.75 13.63 20.37
N GLY A 579 -26.06 14.42 21.40
CA GLY A 579 -25.70 15.84 21.49
C GLY A 579 -24.19 16.13 21.46
N SER A 580 -23.34 15.15 21.75
CA SER A 580 -21.89 15.27 21.69
C SER A 580 -21.35 15.32 20.24
N SER A 581 -22.10 14.83 19.25
CA SER A 581 -21.68 14.80 17.85
C SER A 581 -21.52 16.20 17.23
N PRO A 582 -20.48 16.46 16.41
CA PRO A 582 -20.28 17.75 15.75
C PRO A 582 -21.51 18.25 14.97
N VAL A 583 -22.19 17.35 14.24
CA VAL A 583 -23.42 17.69 13.50
C VAL A 583 -24.58 17.96 14.47
N SER A 584 -24.71 17.19 15.53
CA SER A 584 -25.75 17.37 16.54
C SER A 584 -25.58 18.67 17.33
N GLN A 585 -24.35 19.05 17.70
CA GLN A 585 -24.05 20.34 18.32
C GLN A 585 -24.46 21.51 17.41
N ALA A 586 -24.17 21.40 16.11
CA ALA A 586 -24.62 22.38 15.13
C ALA A 586 -26.16 22.45 15.04
N CYS A 587 -26.85 21.30 15.04
CA CYS A 587 -28.32 21.24 15.07
C CYS A 587 -28.90 21.88 16.33
N ILE A 588 -28.32 21.63 17.51
CA ILE A 588 -28.74 22.23 18.78
C ILE A 588 -28.60 23.76 18.71
N ALA A 589 -27.46 24.27 18.25
CA ALA A 589 -27.22 25.71 18.10
C ALA A 589 -28.24 26.38 17.15
N VAL A 590 -28.53 25.73 16.00
CA VAL A 590 -29.48 26.22 15.02
C VAL A 590 -30.93 26.14 15.53
N ALA A 591 -31.29 25.09 16.27
CA ALA A 591 -32.62 24.95 16.87
C ALA A 591 -32.88 26.06 17.91
N PHE A 592 -31.87 26.38 18.74
CA PHE A 592 -31.98 27.50 19.67
C PHE A 592 -32.11 28.85 18.97
N LEU A 593 -31.39 29.07 17.86
CA LEU A 593 -31.54 30.27 17.05
C LEU A 593 -32.97 30.42 16.51
N ALA A 594 -33.64 29.31 16.19
CA ALA A 594 -35.03 29.32 15.75
C ALA A 594 -36.05 29.49 16.89
N GLY A 595 -35.61 29.52 18.16
CA GLY A 595 -36.48 29.60 19.33
C GLY A 595 -37.24 28.30 19.63
N ALA A 596 -36.72 27.15 19.20
CA ALA A 596 -37.30 25.84 19.47
C ALA A 596 -37.01 25.36 20.90
N ASP A 597 -37.86 24.46 21.41
CA ASP A 597 -37.63 23.74 22.65
C ASP A 597 -36.83 22.46 22.38
N VAL A 598 -35.58 22.41 22.85
CA VAL A 598 -34.60 21.40 22.44
C VAL A 598 -34.52 20.26 23.46
N TYR A 599 -34.69 19.04 22.96
CA TYR A 599 -34.48 17.76 23.65
C TYR A 599 -33.29 17.05 23.06
N VAL A 600 -32.47 16.42 23.90
CA VAL A 600 -31.21 15.82 23.45
C VAL A 600 -31.03 14.44 24.04
N THR A 601 -30.53 13.48 23.25
CA THR A 601 -29.99 12.24 23.81
C THR A 601 -28.48 12.26 23.91
N VAL A 602 -27.93 11.58 24.92
CA VAL A 602 -26.49 11.37 25.12
C VAL A 602 -26.17 9.88 25.14
N GLN A 603 -24.95 9.50 24.74
CA GLN A 603 -24.56 8.08 24.79
C GLN A 603 -24.45 7.61 26.24
N ASN A 604 -23.73 8.39 27.05
CA ASN A 604 -23.47 8.10 28.45
C ASN A 604 -23.80 9.32 29.33
N LYS A 605 -24.12 9.09 30.61
CA LYS A 605 -24.41 10.18 31.56
C LYS A 605 -23.23 11.12 31.77
N ASP A 606 -22.00 10.64 31.57
CA ASP A 606 -20.78 11.42 31.73
C ASP A 606 -20.62 12.55 30.69
N GLU A 607 -21.37 12.50 29.58
CA GLU A 607 -21.35 13.56 28.56
C GLU A 607 -22.19 14.78 28.95
N LEU A 608 -23.12 14.62 29.90
CA LEU A 608 -24.07 15.66 30.30
C LEU A 608 -23.40 16.96 30.77
N PRO A 609 -22.37 16.94 31.66
CA PRO A 609 -21.73 18.18 32.12
C PRO A 609 -21.04 18.95 30.99
N SER A 610 -20.42 18.23 30.05
CA SER A 610 -19.75 18.83 28.89
C SER A 610 -20.75 19.50 27.94
N LEU A 611 -21.89 18.85 27.71
CA LEU A 611 -22.96 19.39 26.86
C LEU A 611 -23.59 20.65 27.49
N LEU A 612 -23.91 20.61 28.79
CA LEU A 612 -24.48 21.76 29.51
C LEU A 612 -23.50 22.93 29.61
N LYS A 613 -22.19 22.66 29.72
CA LYS A 613 -21.16 23.70 29.65
C LYS A 613 -21.11 24.38 28.28
N THR A 614 -21.34 23.61 27.20
CA THR A 614 -21.34 24.11 25.83
C THR A 614 -22.62 24.88 25.51
N PHE A 615 -23.76 24.40 26.01
CA PHE A 615 -25.08 25.01 25.84
C PHE A 615 -25.74 25.29 27.20
N PRO A 616 -25.40 26.40 27.88
CA PRO A 616 -25.97 26.75 29.19
C PRO A 616 -27.48 26.96 29.19
N GLN A 617 -28.05 27.25 28.02
CA GLN A 617 -29.50 27.41 27.81
C GLN A 617 -30.26 26.09 27.66
N LEU A 618 -29.57 24.95 27.54
CA LEU A 618 -30.19 23.64 27.48
C LEU A 618 -30.67 23.22 28.87
N ASN A 619 -31.96 22.88 28.98
CA ASN A 619 -32.49 22.36 30.23
C ASN A 619 -31.90 20.97 30.52
N ALA A 620 -31.33 20.77 31.70
CA ALA A 620 -30.80 19.47 32.13
C ALA A 620 -31.88 18.38 32.11
N ASP A 621 -33.14 18.73 32.39
CA ASP A 621 -34.26 17.81 32.29
C ASP A 621 -34.57 17.40 30.85
N HIS A 622 -34.11 18.11 29.82
CA HIS A 622 -34.37 17.75 28.44
C HIS A 622 -33.30 16.80 27.87
N VAL A 623 -32.29 16.44 28.68
CA VAL A 623 -31.21 15.53 28.29
C VAL A 623 -31.45 14.14 28.87
N VAL A 624 -31.40 13.12 28.01
CA VAL A 624 -31.75 11.73 28.34
C VAL A 624 -30.70 10.76 27.78
N PRO A 625 -30.24 9.74 28.53
CA PRO A 625 -29.37 8.71 27.98
C PRO A 625 -30.11 7.86 26.93
N LEU A 626 -29.39 7.30 25.95
CA LEU A 626 -30.00 6.44 24.90
C LEU A 626 -30.74 5.23 25.45
N GLU A 627 -30.41 4.74 26.64
CA GLU A 627 -31.15 3.63 27.23
C GLU A 627 -32.61 4.01 27.53
N ASN A 628 -33.56 3.35 26.85
CA ASN A 628 -35.00 3.58 26.98
C ASN A 628 -35.43 5.04 26.77
N PHE A 629 -34.72 5.78 25.90
CA PHE A 629 -34.95 7.21 25.66
C PHE A 629 -36.39 7.52 25.22
N ASN A 630 -37.02 6.62 24.46
CA ASN A 630 -38.36 6.83 23.90
C ASN A 630 -39.43 7.01 24.98
N TYR A 631 -39.36 6.23 26.06
CA TYR A 631 -40.29 6.36 27.18
C TYR A 631 -40.06 7.65 27.95
N GLN A 632 -38.79 7.98 28.22
CA GLN A 632 -38.41 9.20 28.93
C GLN A 632 -38.80 10.46 28.14
N MET A 633 -38.55 10.48 26.83
CA MET A 633 -38.94 11.58 25.95
C MET A 633 -40.45 11.75 25.89
N ARG A 634 -41.21 10.65 25.90
CA ARG A 634 -42.68 10.71 25.95
C ARG A 634 -43.19 11.28 27.27
N ILE A 635 -42.58 10.93 28.40
CA ILE A 635 -42.93 11.49 29.72
C ILE A 635 -42.58 12.99 29.76
N LYS A 636 -41.35 13.35 29.36
CA LYS A 636 -40.84 14.73 29.41
C LYS A 636 -41.54 15.68 28.43
N SER A 637 -42.10 15.15 27.33
CA SER A 637 -42.96 15.91 26.41
C SER A 637 -44.44 15.96 26.82
N GLY A 638 -44.80 15.45 28.01
CA GLY A 638 -46.20 15.41 28.47
C GLY A 638 -47.10 14.52 27.61
N GLY A 639 -46.53 13.50 26.95
CA GLY A 639 -47.25 12.58 26.06
C GLY A 639 -47.48 13.09 24.64
N ASN A 640 -47.13 14.35 24.36
CA ASN A 640 -47.41 15.02 23.08
C ASN A 640 -46.37 14.73 21.98
N GLY A 641 -45.27 14.04 22.30
CA GLY A 641 -44.22 13.66 21.33
C GLY A 641 -43.35 14.84 20.87
N MET A 642 -42.60 14.64 19.79
CA MET A 642 -41.64 15.59 19.22
C MET A 642 -42.05 16.04 17.82
N ASP A 643 -41.94 17.35 17.56
CA ASP A 643 -42.38 17.97 16.30
C ASP A 643 -41.31 17.84 15.21
N ILE A 644 -40.03 17.86 15.59
CA ILE A 644 -38.91 17.51 14.71
C ILE A 644 -38.01 16.52 15.42
N VAL A 645 -37.59 15.47 14.73
CA VAL A 645 -36.60 14.51 15.23
C VAL A 645 -35.42 14.47 14.26
N VAL A 646 -34.23 14.83 14.74
CA VAL A 646 -32.96 14.70 14.01
C VAL A 646 -32.27 13.43 14.47
N ASN A 647 -32.37 12.38 13.65
CA ASN A 647 -31.89 11.04 13.97
C ASN A 647 -30.54 10.73 13.30
N CYS A 648 -29.61 10.25 14.11
CA CYS A 648 -28.35 9.63 13.69
C CYS A 648 -28.21 8.18 14.19
N LEU A 649 -29.24 7.64 14.86
CA LEU A 649 -29.31 6.27 15.34
C LEU A 649 -29.67 5.31 14.20
N GLU A 650 -29.56 4.01 14.48
CA GLU A 650 -29.70 2.93 13.51
C GLU A 650 -30.56 1.78 14.05
N GLY A 651 -31.13 0.98 13.15
CA GLY A 651 -31.89 -0.23 13.44
C GLY A 651 -33.05 -0.02 14.42
N THR A 652 -33.05 -0.78 15.52
CA THR A 652 -34.14 -0.73 16.51
C THR A 652 -34.28 0.64 17.18
N ASP A 653 -33.20 1.41 17.29
CA ASP A 653 -33.22 2.74 17.89
C ASP A 653 -33.82 3.78 16.95
N THR A 654 -33.69 3.62 15.63
CA THR A 654 -34.46 4.41 14.64
C THR A 654 -35.96 4.16 14.83
N THR A 655 -36.38 2.92 15.03
CA THR A 655 -37.80 2.58 15.30
C THR A 655 -38.30 3.22 16.59
N LYS A 656 -37.49 3.22 17.66
CA LYS A 656 -37.79 3.94 18.91
C LYS A 656 -37.89 5.45 18.69
N SER A 657 -37.02 6.02 17.85
CA SER A 657 -37.04 7.45 17.50
C SER A 657 -38.32 7.84 16.77
N ILE A 658 -38.75 7.00 15.82
CA ILE A 658 -40.04 7.17 15.11
C ILE A 658 -41.22 7.12 16.08
N SER A 659 -41.16 6.30 17.13
CA SER A 659 -42.22 6.24 18.14
C SER A 659 -42.39 7.55 18.93
N CYS A 660 -41.34 8.40 18.99
CA CYS A 660 -41.36 9.69 19.69
C CYS A 660 -42.06 10.79 18.89
N MET A 661 -42.42 10.55 17.62
CA MET A 661 -42.99 11.54 16.72
C MET A 661 -44.42 11.98 17.11
N SER A 662 -44.64 13.29 17.13
CA SER A 662 -45.95 13.94 17.31
C SER A 662 -46.76 13.96 16.00
N PHE A 663 -47.98 14.51 16.05
CA PHE A 663 -48.79 14.78 14.86
C PHE A 663 -48.18 15.91 14.03
N LYS A 664 -48.16 15.78 12.70
CA LYS A 664 -47.51 16.71 11.75
C LYS A 664 -46.00 16.87 11.94
N SER A 665 -45.36 15.87 12.53
CA SER A 665 -43.92 15.90 12.81
C SER A 665 -43.06 15.71 11.56
N ARG A 666 -41.80 16.16 11.62
CA ARG A 666 -40.77 15.96 10.59
C ARG A 666 -39.62 15.13 11.16
N PHE A 667 -39.39 13.98 10.56
CA PHE A 667 -38.29 13.09 10.90
C PHE A 667 -37.15 13.28 9.90
N ILE A 668 -35.95 13.57 10.40
CA ILE A 668 -34.77 13.83 9.59
C ILE A 668 -33.75 12.73 9.91
N GLN A 669 -33.53 11.83 8.95
CA GLN A 669 -32.57 10.74 9.06
C GLN A 669 -31.22 11.17 8.46
N LEU A 670 -30.17 11.23 9.28
CA LEU A 670 -28.81 11.58 8.89
C LEU A 670 -27.94 10.35 8.54
N SER A 671 -28.19 9.20 9.17
CA SER A 671 -27.45 7.98 8.88
C SER A 671 -27.99 7.30 7.62
N SER A 672 -27.11 6.76 6.77
CA SER A 672 -27.52 6.00 5.58
C SER A 672 -27.33 4.48 5.76
N ILE A 673 -27.03 4.01 6.97
CA ILE A 673 -26.76 2.59 7.22
C ILE A 673 -28.06 1.79 7.21
N ASP A 674 -29.13 2.30 7.80
CA ASP A 674 -30.47 1.69 7.71
C ASP A 674 -30.91 1.51 6.24
N HIS A 675 -30.53 2.44 5.36
CA HIS A 675 -30.75 2.30 3.91
C HIS A 675 -29.92 1.17 3.31
N ARG A 676 -28.64 1.03 3.68
CA ARG A 676 -27.76 -0.08 3.22
C ARG A 676 -28.26 -1.44 3.72
N ARG A 677 -28.73 -1.51 4.97
CA ARG A 677 -29.30 -2.71 5.61
C ARG A 677 -30.74 -3.02 5.14
N ARG A 678 -31.36 -2.13 4.36
CA ARG A 678 -32.74 -2.23 3.89
C ARG A 678 -33.75 -2.41 5.03
N GLU A 679 -33.53 -1.68 6.12
CA GLU A 679 -34.44 -1.68 7.27
C GLU A 679 -35.84 -1.19 6.89
N THR A 680 -36.86 -1.75 7.54
CA THR A 680 -38.26 -1.44 7.22
C THR A 680 -38.80 -0.30 8.07
N VAL A 681 -39.57 0.60 7.45
CA VAL A 681 -40.27 1.68 8.15
C VAL A 681 -41.77 1.41 8.14
N GLY A 682 -42.39 1.43 9.31
CA GLY A 682 -43.83 1.22 9.45
C GLY A 682 -44.66 2.35 8.84
N MET A 683 -45.43 2.05 7.79
CA MET A 683 -46.26 3.04 7.07
C MET A 683 -47.32 3.73 7.94
N GLY A 684 -47.76 3.08 9.03
CA GLY A 684 -48.71 3.67 9.98
C GLY A 684 -48.24 5.00 10.60
N THR A 685 -46.93 5.25 10.62
CA THR A 685 -46.34 6.51 11.09
C THR A 685 -46.82 7.72 10.26
N PHE A 686 -47.00 7.53 8.96
CA PHE A 686 -47.42 8.60 8.05
C PHE A 686 -48.89 9.01 8.23
N LEU A 687 -49.72 8.16 8.86
CA LEU A 687 -51.10 8.52 9.23
C LEU A 687 -51.16 9.65 10.27
N LYS A 688 -50.05 9.93 10.96
CA LYS A 688 -49.89 11.11 11.82
C LYS A 688 -49.66 12.41 11.02
N ASN A 689 -49.85 12.41 9.70
CA ASN A 689 -49.45 13.49 8.78
C ASN A 689 -47.97 13.88 8.89
N SER A 690 -47.12 12.88 9.17
CA SER A 690 -45.69 13.09 9.37
C SER A 690 -44.92 13.06 8.05
N ASN A 691 -43.74 13.68 8.04
CA ASN A 691 -42.80 13.64 6.92
C ASN A 691 -41.51 12.95 7.35
N LEU A 692 -40.90 12.19 6.44
CA LEU A 692 -39.57 11.58 6.64
C LEU A 692 -38.61 12.08 5.56
N PHE A 693 -37.49 12.65 5.97
CA PHE A 693 -36.46 13.19 5.10
C PHE A 693 -35.14 12.45 5.32
N GLY A 694 -34.61 11.81 4.29
CA GLY A 694 -33.21 11.37 4.26
C GLY A 694 -32.30 12.54 3.91
N VAL A 695 -31.30 12.83 4.75
CA VAL A 695 -30.38 13.96 4.58
C VAL A 695 -28.94 13.49 4.69
N SER A 696 -28.13 13.85 3.69
CA SER A 696 -26.69 13.58 3.64
C SER A 696 -25.93 14.76 3.03
N LEU A 697 -24.60 14.79 3.20
CA LEU A 697 -23.74 15.78 2.55
C LEU A 697 -23.84 15.71 1.02
N THR A 698 -24.00 14.51 0.47
CA THR A 698 -24.24 14.29 -0.96
C THR A 698 -25.49 15.01 -1.45
N ASN A 699 -26.56 15.06 -0.64
CA ASN A 699 -27.77 15.81 -1.02
C ASN A 699 -27.54 17.31 -1.08
N ILE A 700 -26.66 17.87 -0.22
CA ILE A 700 -26.34 19.30 -0.21
C ILE A 700 -25.47 19.66 -1.41
N LEU A 701 -24.47 18.84 -1.71
CA LEU A 701 -23.54 19.08 -2.82
C LEU A 701 -24.19 18.85 -4.19
N ASN A 702 -25.16 17.95 -4.29
CA ASN A 702 -25.95 17.74 -5.50
C ASN A 702 -27.22 18.61 -5.56
N ALA A 703 -27.45 19.48 -4.57
CA ALA A 703 -28.58 20.39 -4.59
C ALA A 703 -28.43 21.45 -5.69
N ASP A 704 -29.56 22.00 -6.11
CA ASP A 704 -29.62 23.16 -7.00
C ASP A 704 -28.93 24.39 -6.37
N SER A 705 -28.49 25.31 -7.23
CA SER A 705 -27.78 26.51 -6.81
C SER A 705 -28.60 27.40 -5.87
N GLU A 706 -29.94 27.41 -5.97
CA GLU A 706 -30.79 28.21 -5.08
C GLU A 706 -30.76 27.66 -3.65
N THR A 707 -30.86 26.34 -3.49
CA THR A 707 -30.74 25.67 -2.20
C THR A 707 -29.35 25.89 -1.59
N LYS A 708 -28.26 25.76 -2.37
CA LYS A 708 -26.90 26.04 -1.89
C LYS A 708 -26.74 27.48 -1.43
N ASN A 709 -27.26 28.44 -2.19
CA ASN A 709 -27.23 29.86 -1.83
C ASN A 709 -28.01 30.14 -0.53
N LYS A 710 -29.16 29.49 -0.31
CA LYS A 710 -29.89 29.61 0.97
C LYS A 710 -29.03 29.14 2.15
N ILE A 711 -28.39 27.98 2.02
CA ILE A 711 -27.49 27.44 3.05
C ILE A 711 -26.32 28.40 3.29
N HIS A 712 -25.71 28.92 2.21
CA HIS A 712 -24.63 29.90 2.29
C HIS A 712 -25.04 31.13 3.11
N ILE A 713 -26.20 31.71 2.80
CA ILE A 713 -26.74 32.90 3.49
C ILE A 713 -27.02 32.59 4.96
N TYR A 714 -27.67 31.46 5.27
CA TYR A 714 -27.99 31.10 6.65
C TYR A 714 -26.74 30.88 7.49
N LEU A 715 -25.72 30.21 6.94
CA LEU A 715 -24.47 29.98 7.65
C LEU A 715 -23.71 31.30 7.87
N GLN A 716 -23.65 32.17 6.86
CA GLN A 716 -23.01 33.48 6.98
C GLN A 716 -23.72 34.37 8.02
N ASP A 717 -25.05 34.38 8.05
CA ASP A 717 -25.84 35.09 9.06
C ASP A 717 -25.64 34.48 10.46
N GLY A 718 -25.58 33.15 10.56
CA GLY A 718 -25.29 32.44 11.80
C GLY A 718 -23.91 32.76 12.38
N ILE A 719 -22.89 32.92 11.52
CA ILE A 719 -21.55 33.39 11.92
C ILE A 719 -21.64 34.83 12.46
N LYS A 720 -22.31 35.73 11.73
CA LYS A 720 -22.46 37.14 12.14
C LYS A 720 -23.18 37.28 13.48
N LYS A 721 -24.19 36.44 13.73
CA LYS A 721 -24.95 36.41 14.99
C LYS A 721 -24.21 35.70 16.14
N GLY A 722 -23.05 35.09 15.89
CA GLY A 722 -22.27 34.37 16.90
C GLY A 722 -22.88 33.04 17.35
N ILE A 723 -23.86 32.52 16.61
CA ILE A 723 -24.49 31.21 16.85
C ILE A 723 -23.58 30.09 16.34
N VAL A 724 -23.02 30.29 15.15
CA VAL A 724 -22.07 29.37 14.55
C VAL A 724 -20.73 29.58 15.24
N LYS A 725 -20.25 28.54 15.91
CA LYS A 725 -18.97 28.52 16.62
C LYS A 725 -18.13 27.33 16.13
N PRO A 726 -16.79 27.44 16.17
CA PRO A 726 -15.92 26.30 15.89
C PRO A 726 -16.23 25.12 16.81
N LEU A 727 -16.12 23.91 16.26
CA LEU A 727 -16.41 22.67 16.97
C LEU A 727 -15.12 22.07 17.55
N ARG A 728 -15.27 21.10 18.46
CA ARG A 728 -14.13 20.35 19.03
C ARG A 728 -13.39 19.62 17.90
N LYS A 729 -12.05 19.65 17.96
CA LYS A 729 -11.15 19.13 16.92
C LYS A 729 -9.96 18.38 17.49
N GLN A 730 -9.44 17.44 16.71
CA GLN A 730 -8.14 16.79 16.90
C GLN A 730 -7.32 16.94 15.61
N SER A 731 -6.13 17.52 15.73
CA SER A 731 -5.27 17.89 14.59
C SER A 731 -4.13 16.88 14.42
N PHE A 732 -3.91 16.42 13.19
CA PHE A 732 -2.83 15.54 12.80
C PHE A 732 -1.98 16.20 11.71
N GLY A 733 -0.67 16.00 11.74
CA GLY A 733 0.19 16.40 10.62
C GLY A 733 0.00 15.44 9.43
N LEU A 734 0.32 15.90 8.22
CA LEU A 734 0.22 15.11 6.98
C LEU A 734 0.91 13.73 7.07
N GLN A 735 2.02 13.63 7.83
CA GLN A 735 2.75 12.37 8.03
C GLN A 735 1.94 11.31 8.80
N ASN A 736 1.02 11.75 9.65
CA ASN A 736 0.20 10.89 10.50
C ASN A 736 -1.20 10.70 9.91
N TYR A 737 -1.35 10.78 8.58
CA TYR A 737 -2.64 10.63 7.91
C TYR A 737 -3.31 9.28 8.23
N SER A 738 -2.55 8.18 8.29
CA SER A 738 -3.09 6.87 8.69
C SER A 738 -3.74 6.91 10.07
N GLN A 739 -3.01 7.48 11.05
CA GLN A 739 -3.52 7.69 12.41
C GLN A 739 -4.74 8.62 12.42
N ALA A 740 -4.79 9.63 11.55
CA ALA A 740 -5.95 10.50 11.41
C ALA A 740 -7.18 9.73 10.90
N VAL A 741 -7.03 8.85 9.91
CA VAL A 741 -8.12 8.00 9.41
C VAL A 741 -8.60 7.01 10.48
N ASP A 742 -7.68 6.39 11.22
CA ASP A 742 -8.03 5.49 12.32
C ASP A 742 -8.72 6.24 13.46
N HIS A 743 -8.28 7.47 13.75
CA HIS A 743 -8.94 8.36 14.69
C HIS A 743 -10.35 8.75 14.23
N LEU A 744 -10.53 9.05 12.94
CA LEU A 744 -11.84 9.35 12.36
C LEU A 744 -12.81 8.16 12.54
N LYS A 745 -12.35 6.93 12.27
CA LYS A 745 -13.16 5.71 12.48
C LYS A 745 -13.66 5.61 13.93
N ASN A 746 -12.76 5.80 14.89
CA ASN A 746 -13.06 5.55 16.30
C ASN A 746 -13.75 6.74 17.01
N ASN A 747 -13.57 7.98 16.54
CA ASN A 747 -13.98 9.19 17.26
C ASN A 747 -14.79 10.20 16.41
N SER A 748 -15.28 9.85 15.22
CA SER A 748 -16.07 10.75 14.35
C SER A 748 -17.27 11.42 15.05
N CYS A 749 -17.85 10.77 16.06
CA CYS A 749 -19.00 11.28 16.83
C CYS A 749 -18.63 12.19 18.00
N LYS A 750 -17.35 12.36 18.31
CA LYS A 750 -16.92 13.16 19.47
C LYS A 750 -16.32 14.49 19.03
N GLU A 751 -15.57 14.47 17.94
CA GLU A 751 -14.84 15.63 17.46
C GLU A 751 -14.49 15.51 15.97
N LYS A 752 -14.10 16.63 15.38
CA LYS A 752 -13.63 16.71 14.00
C LYS A 752 -12.16 16.27 13.92
N THR A 753 -11.85 15.39 12.97
CA THR A 753 -10.46 15.00 12.66
C THR A 753 -9.89 15.91 11.58
N LEU A 754 -8.79 16.60 11.87
CA LEU A 754 -8.14 17.55 10.96
C LEU A 754 -6.76 17.03 10.54
N VAL A 755 -6.41 17.30 9.29
CA VAL A 755 -5.09 17.11 8.72
C VAL A 755 -4.51 18.49 8.37
N VAL A 756 -3.42 18.84 9.03
CA VAL A 756 -2.69 20.09 8.80
C VAL A 756 -1.69 19.86 7.66
N VAL A 757 -1.94 20.53 6.54
CA VAL A 757 -1.12 20.46 5.32
C VAL A 757 0.03 21.46 5.41
N LYS A 758 -0.28 22.70 5.82
CA LYS A 758 0.69 23.79 6.02
C LYS A 758 0.43 24.49 7.34
N ALA A 759 1.43 24.54 8.21
CA ALA A 759 1.34 25.26 9.48
C ALA A 759 1.35 26.78 9.28
N GLU A 760 0.50 27.52 10.00
CA GLU A 760 0.44 28.99 9.93
C GLU A 760 1.81 29.62 10.26
N GLY A 761 2.28 30.53 9.40
CA GLY A 761 3.38 31.46 9.71
C GLY A 761 4.82 30.93 9.60
N LYS A 762 5.06 29.68 9.15
CA LYS A 762 6.42 29.17 8.90
C LYS A 762 6.73 29.09 7.41
N ARG A 763 7.69 29.90 6.93
CA ARG A 763 8.35 29.68 5.64
C ARG A 763 9.11 28.35 5.68
N GLU A 764 8.95 27.57 4.62
CA GLU A 764 9.36 26.17 4.50
C GLU A 764 10.85 25.93 4.84
N LEU A 765 11.11 24.86 5.59
CA LEU A 765 12.29 24.03 5.33
C LEU A 765 11.94 23.14 4.14
N PRO A 766 12.84 22.93 3.17
CA PRO A 766 12.58 22.04 2.05
C PRO A 766 12.41 20.63 2.61
N PHE A 767 11.15 20.19 2.68
CA PHE A 767 10.85 18.80 2.98
C PHE A 767 11.50 17.96 1.88
N THR A 768 12.28 16.96 2.27
CA THR A 768 12.56 15.81 1.40
C THR A 768 11.25 15.03 1.29
N SER A 769 10.36 15.52 0.43
CA SER A 769 9.18 14.81 -0.02
C SER A 769 9.62 13.48 -0.60
N THR A 770 9.14 12.37 -0.06
CA THR A 770 8.95 11.15 -0.83
C THR A 770 7.85 11.46 -1.85
N LEU A 771 8.21 12.22 -2.90
CA LEU A 771 7.32 12.56 -4.00
C LEU A 771 6.79 11.24 -4.57
N GLY A 772 5.48 11.10 -4.68
CA GLY A 772 4.91 10.19 -5.67
C GLY A 772 5.05 10.83 -7.06
N PHE A 773 5.14 10.02 -8.12
CA PHE A 773 5.12 10.51 -9.49
C PHE A 773 3.78 11.21 -9.76
N HIS A 774 3.80 12.48 -10.18
CA HIS A 774 2.61 13.27 -10.53
C HIS A 774 2.75 13.85 -11.94
N CYS A 775 1.63 13.94 -12.65
CA CYS A 775 1.57 14.47 -14.01
C CYS A 775 1.08 15.92 -14.01
N GLU A 776 1.74 16.77 -14.79
CA GLU A 776 1.30 18.15 -15.02
C GLU A 776 0.15 18.15 -16.05
N PRO A 777 -0.99 18.81 -15.77
CA PRO A 777 -2.15 18.78 -16.67
C PRO A 777 -1.88 19.49 -18.01
N ASP A 778 -0.91 20.40 -18.06
CA ASP A 778 -0.54 21.17 -19.24
C ASP A 778 0.51 20.53 -20.15
N LYS A 779 0.92 19.29 -19.88
CA LYS A 779 1.91 18.59 -20.69
C LYS A 779 1.36 17.34 -21.36
N THR A 780 2.05 16.93 -22.43
CA THR A 780 1.70 15.75 -23.21
C THR A 780 2.53 14.54 -22.75
N TYR A 781 1.85 13.41 -22.55
CA TYR A 781 2.46 12.12 -22.21
C TYR A 781 2.31 11.15 -23.38
N ILE A 782 3.44 10.63 -23.88
CA ILE A 782 3.45 9.73 -25.04
C ILE A 782 3.47 8.28 -24.56
N ILE A 783 2.60 7.44 -25.11
CA ILE A 783 2.57 6.00 -24.85
C ILE A 783 2.68 5.23 -26.17
N VAL A 784 3.69 4.37 -26.30
CA VAL A 784 3.91 3.49 -27.45
C VAL A 784 3.93 2.06 -26.94
N GLY A 785 3.02 1.19 -27.38
CA GLY A 785 3.00 -0.18 -26.84
C GLY A 785 2.07 -1.17 -27.54
N THR A 786 2.25 -2.45 -27.23
CA THR A 786 1.43 -3.57 -27.74
C THR A 786 0.74 -4.31 -26.60
N GLY A 787 -0.48 -4.82 -26.83
CA GLY A 787 -1.28 -5.50 -25.79
C GLY A 787 -1.99 -4.56 -24.83
N ASP A 788 -2.45 -5.09 -23.68
CA ASP A 788 -3.44 -4.38 -22.83
C ASP A 788 -2.84 -3.44 -21.78
N LEU A 789 -1.55 -3.59 -21.47
CA LEU A 789 -0.88 -2.86 -20.38
C LEU A 789 -0.82 -1.34 -20.61
N TRP A 790 -0.82 -0.89 -21.88
CA TRP A 790 -0.74 0.54 -22.16
C TRP A 790 -2.02 1.29 -21.74
N VAL A 791 -3.19 0.64 -21.73
CA VAL A 791 -4.45 1.23 -21.25
C VAL A 791 -4.40 1.45 -19.76
N GLU A 792 -3.95 0.44 -19.03
CA GLU A 792 -3.78 0.53 -17.59
C GLU A 792 -2.74 1.59 -17.23
N LEU A 793 -1.67 1.72 -18.02
CA LEU A 793 -0.73 2.84 -17.89
C LEU A 793 -1.40 4.19 -18.19
N ALA A 794 -2.26 4.28 -19.22
CA ALA A 794 -3.00 5.49 -19.54
C ALA A 794 -3.96 5.88 -18.40
N GLU A 795 -4.73 4.93 -17.86
CA GLU A 795 -5.56 5.09 -16.67
C GLU A 795 -4.71 5.56 -15.47
N TRP A 796 -3.57 4.91 -15.22
CA TRP A 796 -2.64 5.24 -14.14
C TRP A 796 -2.04 6.65 -14.27
N LEU A 797 -1.79 7.13 -15.50
CA LEU A 797 -1.31 8.48 -15.79
C LEU A 797 -2.42 9.52 -15.62
N VAL A 798 -3.64 9.25 -16.10
CA VAL A 798 -4.81 10.13 -15.96
C VAL A 798 -5.18 10.31 -14.49
N GLN A 799 -5.16 9.21 -13.73
CA GLN A 799 -5.34 9.20 -12.27
C GLN A 799 -4.28 10.03 -11.54
N ARG A 800 -3.12 10.30 -12.14
CA ARG A 800 -2.04 11.13 -11.59
C ARG A 800 -2.02 12.57 -12.09
N GLY A 801 -3.04 12.99 -12.83
CA GLY A 801 -3.19 14.36 -13.30
C GLY A 801 -2.94 14.56 -14.79
N ALA A 802 -2.58 13.51 -15.55
CA ALA A 802 -2.41 13.66 -16.99
C ALA A 802 -3.77 14.01 -17.64
N ARG A 803 -3.75 15.01 -18.53
CA ARG A 803 -4.93 15.43 -19.30
C ARG A 803 -4.73 15.31 -20.80
N ARG A 804 -3.48 15.25 -21.29
CA ARG A 804 -3.15 15.14 -22.70
C ARG A 804 -2.30 13.89 -22.94
N LEU A 805 -2.88 12.89 -23.60
CA LEU A 805 -2.20 11.63 -23.92
C LEU A 805 -2.05 11.48 -25.44
N PHE A 806 -0.87 11.09 -25.89
CA PHE A 806 -0.59 10.79 -27.29
C PHE A 806 -0.18 9.32 -27.41
N VAL A 807 -1.03 8.50 -28.03
CA VAL A 807 -0.91 7.03 -27.95
C VAL A 807 -0.69 6.40 -29.32
N ALA A 808 0.27 5.49 -29.39
CA ALA A 808 0.57 4.69 -30.56
C ALA A 808 0.46 3.18 -30.25
N PRO A 809 -0.72 2.57 -30.41
CA PRO A 809 -0.89 1.14 -30.23
C PRO A 809 -0.23 0.35 -31.38
N GLY A 810 0.35 -0.81 -31.05
CA GLY A 810 1.00 -1.69 -32.02
C GLY A 810 0.15 -2.84 -32.57
N THR A 811 -1.05 -3.08 -32.03
CA THR A 811 -2.02 -4.10 -32.46
C THR A 811 -3.42 -3.51 -32.64
N GLU A 812 -4.30 -4.21 -33.35
CA GLU A 812 -5.73 -3.87 -33.44
C GLU A 812 -6.36 -3.87 -32.04
N LEU A 813 -7.28 -2.92 -31.84
CA LEU A 813 -7.92 -2.62 -30.57
C LEU A 813 -9.06 -3.62 -30.32
N SER A 814 -9.06 -4.34 -29.19
CA SER A 814 -10.18 -5.24 -28.86
C SER A 814 -11.48 -4.45 -28.57
N PRO A 815 -12.66 -5.07 -28.66
CA PRO A 815 -13.93 -4.44 -28.28
C PRO A 815 -13.97 -4.04 -26.78
N THR A 816 -13.50 -4.93 -25.91
CA THR A 816 -13.30 -4.68 -24.47
C THR A 816 -12.38 -3.47 -24.23
N PHE A 817 -11.34 -3.35 -25.04
CA PHE A 817 -10.43 -2.22 -25.05
C PHE A 817 -11.16 -0.92 -25.45
N SER A 818 -11.96 -0.94 -26.52
CA SER A 818 -12.60 0.26 -27.07
C SER A 818 -13.56 0.87 -26.06
N ARG A 819 -14.19 0.02 -25.24
CA ARG A 819 -15.04 0.42 -24.12
C ARG A 819 -14.27 1.13 -22.99
N ARG A 820 -13.12 0.58 -22.55
CA ARG A 820 -12.25 1.24 -21.56
C ARG A 820 -11.71 2.57 -22.08
N PHE A 821 -11.33 2.60 -23.36
CA PHE A 821 -10.86 3.79 -24.05
C PHE A 821 -11.94 4.88 -24.13
N HIS A 822 -13.17 4.54 -24.52
CA HIS A 822 -14.29 5.50 -24.55
C HIS A 822 -14.57 6.11 -23.17
N ARG A 823 -14.46 5.32 -22.08
CA ARG A 823 -14.60 5.86 -20.73
C ARG A 823 -13.43 6.76 -20.32
N LEU A 824 -12.20 6.41 -20.70
CA LEU A 824 -11.06 7.30 -20.47
C LEU A 824 -11.28 8.67 -21.14
N THR A 825 -11.85 8.68 -22.35
CA THR A 825 -12.21 9.93 -23.04
C THR A 825 -13.43 10.65 -22.45
N SER A 826 -14.29 9.96 -21.68
CA SER A 826 -15.44 10.58 -21.02
C SER A 826 -15.08 11.29 -19.71
N HIS A 827 -13.87 11.11 -19.20
CA HIS A 827 -13.37 11.88 -18.06
C HIS A 827 -13.18 13.35 -18.47
N CYS A 828 -13.69 14.28 -17.64
CA CYS A 828 -13.64 15.71 -17.92
C CYS A 828 -12.20 16.17 -18.18
N TYR A 829 -12.01 16.90 -19.28
CA TYR A 829 -10.75 17.51 -19.72
C TYR A 829 -9.62 16.55 -20.13
N VAL A 830 -9.89 15.27 -20.37
CA VAL A 830 -8.91 14.33 -20.93
C VAL A 830 -9.00 14.31 -22.46
N ARG A 831 -7.88 14.60 -23.13
CA ARG A 831 -7.74 14.53 -24.59
C ARG A 831 -6.74 13.43 -24.94
N ILE A 832 -7.21 12.40 -25.63
CA ILE A 832 -6.38 11.29 -26.11
C ILE A 832 -6.36 11.33 -27.63
N MET A 833 -5.15 11.35 -28.21
CA MET A 833 -4.97 11.30 -29.66
C MET A 833 -4.25 9.99 -30.00
N VAL A 834 -4.95 9.13 -30.74
CA VAL A 834 -4.45 7.81 -31.16
C VAL A 834 -3.87 7.93 -32.56
N THR A 835 -2.67 7.39 -32.77
CA THR A 835 -2.02 7.38 -34.07
C THR A 835 -1.34 6.03 -34.32
N SER A 836 -0.97 5.74 -35.57
CA SER A 836 -0.40 4.44 -35.92
C SER A 836 1.07 4.32 -35.50
N ALA A 837 1.41 3.25 -34.77
CA ALA A 837 2.80 2.89 -34.46
C ALA A 837 3.63 2.52 -35.71
N ALA A 838 3.00 2.38 -36.89
CA ALA A 838 3.71 2.19 -38.17
C ALA A 838 4.55 3.42 -38.59
N ARG A 839 4.21 4.62 -38.10
CA ARG A 839 4.96 5.86 -38.39
C ARG A 839 6.36 5.86 -37.74
N LEU A 840 6.62 5.00 -36.77
CA LEU A 840 7.87 4.96 -36.00
C LEU A 840 8.98 4.11 -36.66
N VAL A 841 8.78 3.61 -37.88
CA VAL A 841 9.75 2.72 -38.56
C VAL A 841 10.93 3.50 -39.16
N SER A 842 10.80 4.81 -39.37
CA SER A 842 11.87 5.68 -39.88
C SER A 842 12.12 6.88 -38.96
N HIS A 843 13.34 7.44 -39.01
CA HIS A 843 13.69 8.66 -38.26
C HIS A 843 12.80 9.85 -38.63
N SER A 844 12.51 10.04 -39.92
CA SER A 844 11.63 11.12 -40.39
C SER A 844 10.20 10.97 -39.88
N GLY A 845 9.65 9.74 -39.90
CA GLY A 845 8.32 9.47 -39.38
C GLY A 845 8.22 9.64 -37.86
N ALA A 846 9.27 9.25 -37.13
CA ALA A 846 9.37 9.50 -35.69
C ALA A 846 9.47 11.01 -35.37
N ALA A 847 10.20 11.80 -36.18
CA ALA A 847 10.29 13.24 -36.01
C ALA A 847 8.93 13.95 -36.25
N GLU A 848 8.18 13.54 -37.28
CA GLU A 848 6.82 14.05 -37.51
C GLU A 848 5.87 13.66 -36.37
N PHE A 849 5.93 12.41 -35.91
CA PHE A 849 5.14 11.92 -34.79
C PHE A 849 5.36 12.77 -33.52
N LEU A 850 6.61 13.13 -33.23
CA LEU A 850 6.95 13.97 -32.07
C LEU A 850 6.46 15.42 -32.24
N ARG A 851 6.55 15.99 -33.47
CA ARG A 851 6.00 17.31 -33.77
C ARG A 851 4.48 17.35 -33.62
N ASP A 852 3.78 16.32 -34.09
CA ASP A 852 2.33 16.18 -33.91
C ASP A 852 1.96 16.15 -32.42
N ALA A 853 2.76 15.47 -31.59
CA ALA A 853 2.57 15.46 -30.13
C ALA A 853 2.79 16.83 -29.49
N GLU A 854 3.80 17.59 -29.94
CA GLU A 854 4.06 18.97 -29.46
C GLU A 854 2.95 19.96 -29.82
N THR A 855 2.19 19.72 -30.90
CA THR A 855 1.04 20.59 -31.24
C THR A 855 -0.05 20.57 -30.17
N LEU A 856 -0.17 19.48 -29.40
CA LEU A 856 -1.11 19.40 -28.27
C LEU A 856 -0.60 20.21 -27.08
N ALA A 857 0.64 19.95 -26.68
CA ALA A 857 1.36 20.62 -25.60
C ALA A 857 2.83 20.15 -25.54
N PRO A 858 3.71 20.83 -24.80
CA PRO A 858 5.08 20.37 -24.58
C PRO A 858 5.11 18.93 -24.02
N VAL A 859 5.95 18.09 -24.61
CA VAL A 859 6.10 16.68 -24.23
C VAL A 859 6.95 16.57 -22.97
N ASP A 860 6.44 15.93 -21.93
CA ASP A 860 7.17 15.74 -20.66
C ASP A 860 7.91 14.39 -20.61
N SER A 861 7.20 13.32 -20.99
CA SER A 861 7.61 11.93 -20.76
C SER A 861 7.16 11.00 -21.88
N VAL A 862 8.00 10.00 -22.19
CA VAL A 862 7.73 8.95 -23.20
C VAL A 862 7.76 7.58 -22.52
N PHE A 863 6.69 6.81 -22.72
CA PHE A 863 6.54 5.45 -22.20
C PHE A 863 6.45 4.45 -23.35
N CYS A 864 7.34 3.46 -23.36
CA CYS A 864 7.38 2.35 -24.31
C CYS A 864 7.01 1.06 -23.57
N VAL A 865 5.92 0.40 -23.93
CA VAL A 865 5.35 -0.75 -23.20
C VAL A 865 5.40 -2.01 -24.07
N THR A 866 5.92 -3.12 -23.51
CA THR A 866 5.83 -4.48 -24.07
C THR A 866 6.32 -4.63 -25.53
N MET A 867 7.35 -3.88 -25.91
CA MET A 867 7.94 -3.92 -27.25
C MET A 867 9.00 -5.01 -27.42
N GLU A 868 9.07 -5.63 -28.61
CA GLU A 868 10.08 -6.64 -28.96
C GLU A 868 11.50 -6.07 -29.06
N GLU A 869 12.51 -6.90 -28.75
CA GLU A 869 13.95 -6.54 -28.72
C GLU A 869 14.52 -6.14 -30.08
N SER A 870 13.97 -6.68 -31.16
CA SER A 870 14.34 -6.39 -32.56
C SER A 870 13.65 -5.14 -33.14
N SER A 871 12.81 -4.45 -32.37
CA SER A 871 11.99 -3.35 -32.87
C SER A 871 12.83 -2.11 -33.20
N GLN A 872 12.98 -1.83 -34.49
CA GLN A 872 13.60 -0.58 -34.99
C GLN A 872 12.84 0.68 -34.54
N LYS A 873 11.59 0.54 -34.07
CA LYS A 873 10.71 1.66 -33.68
C LYS A 873 11.25 2.46 -32.50
N ILE A 874 11.76 1.78 -31.47
CA ILE A 874 12.31 2.46 -30.28
C ILE A 874 13.63 3.14 -30.60
N ALA A 875 14.45 2.56 -31.47
CA ALA A 875 15.69 3.19 -31.92
C ALA A 875 15.42 4.48 -32.71
N CYS A 876 14.43 4.47 -33.60
CA CYS A 876 14.02 5.68 -34.34
C CYS A 876 13.43 6.74 -33.39
N LEU A 877 12.62 6.33 -32.42
CA LEU A 877 12.06 7.25 -31.41
C LEU A 877 13.14 7.86 -30.51
N ASP A 878 14.12 7.09 -30.05
CA ASP A 878 15.27 7.61 -29.28
C ASP A 878 16.08 8.60 -30.12
N SER A 879 16.38 8.26 -31.38
CA SER A 879 17.09 9.15 -32.30
C SER A 879 16.36 10.49 -32.47
N ALA A 880 15.05 10.47 -32.71
CA ALA A 880 14.25 11.68 -32.89
C ALA A 880 14.09 12.49 -31.59
N THR A 881 13.90 11.83 -30.44
CA THR A 881 13.80 12.54 -29.14
C THR A 881 15.11 13.23 -28.74
N ARG A 882 16.27 12.67 -29.09
CA ARG A 882 17.57 13.32 -28.85
C ARG A 882 17.74 14.63 -29.62
N GLU A 883 17.19 14.68 -30.84
CA GLU A 883 17.29 15.84 -31.72
C GLU A 883 16.28 16.93 -31.33
N LEU A 884 15.02 16.56 -31.09
CA LEU A 884 13.93 17.50 -30.91
C LEU A 884 13.64 17.86 -29.44
N MET A 885 13.96 16.97 -28.48
CA MET A 885 13.51 17.07 -27.09
C MET A 885 14.66 16.85 -26.08
N PRO A 886 15.64 17.76 -25.99
CA PRO A 886 16.78 17.61 -25.08
C PRO A 886 16.39 17.68 -23.59
N ASN A 887 15.25 18.30 -23.26
CA ASN A 887 14.76 18.49 -21.88
C ASN A 887 13.71 17.44 -21.43
N LEU A 888 13.63 16.29 -22.09
CA LEU A 888 12.69 15.23 -21.72
C LEU A 888 12.98 14.73 -20.29
N LYS A 889 11.96 14.71 -19.41
CA LYS A 889 12.14 14.32 -18.00
C LYS A 889 12.28 12.80 -17.82
N HIS A 890 11.43 12.03 -18.50
CA HIS A 890 11.41 10.57 -18.37
C HIS A 890 11.29 9.86 -19.73
N PHE A 891 12.15 8.86 -19.94
CA PHE A 891 12.04 7.90 -21.03
C PHE A 891 11.98 6.49 -20.43
N VAL A 892 10.82 5.87 -20.44
CA VAL A 892 10.54 4.65 -19.66
C VAL A 892 10.22 3.50 -20.59
N CYS A 893 10.94 2.39 -20.48
CA CYS A 893 10.65 1.14 -21.19
C CYS A 893 10.15 0.08 -20.20
N LEU A 894 8.89 -0.33 -20.32
CA LEU A 894 8.21 -1.29 -19.44
C LEU A 894 8.08 -2.65 -20.11
N LEU A 895 8.57 -3.70 -19.44
CA LEU A 895 8.41 -5.10 -19.83
C LEU A 895 8.78 -5.38 -21.30
N GLY A 896 9.82 -4.70 -21.81
CA GLY A 896 10.21 -4.72 -23.23
C GLY A 896 11.71 -4.96 -23.46
N GLY A 897 12.04 -5.26 -24.71
CA GLY A 897 13.36 -5.76 -25.14
C GLY A 897 14.39 -4.73 -25.59
N CYS A 898 14.23 -3.42 -25.35
CA CYS A 898 15.14 -2.42 -25.95
C CYS A 898 16.35 -2.05 -25.09
N THR A 899 17.07 -3.07 -24.65
CA THR A 899 18.28 -2.96 -23.80
C THR A 899 19.33 -2.04 -24.41
N ASN A 900 19.65 -2.24 -25.69
CA ASN A 900 20.74 -1.53 -26.37
C ASN A 900 20.44 -0.03 -26.56
N VAL A 901 19.21 0.33 -26.92
CA VAL A 901 18.79 1.73 -27.08
C VAL A 901 18.81 2.45 -25.74
N CYS A 902 18.24 1.82 -24.70
CA CYS A 902 18.22 2.41 -23.36
C CYS A 902 19.62 2.61 -22.80
N LYS A 903 20.52 1.63 -22.99
CA LYS A 903 21.93 1.75 -22.59
C LYS A 903 22.64 2.88 -23.33
N PHE A 904 22.44 3.01 -24.64
CA PHE A 904 23.03 4.08 -25.43
C PHE A 904 22.53 5.47 -24.97
N ARG A 905 21.26 5.56 -24.55
CA ARG A 905 20.67 6.78 -23.96
C ARG A 905 21.29 7.11 -22.59
N ALA A 906 21.46 6.11 -21.73
CA ALA A 906 22.15 6.27 -20.44
C ALA A 906 23.62 6.70 -20.61
N GLN A 907 24.34 6.12 -21.57
CA GLN A 907 25.73 6.51 -21.88
C GLN A 907 25.85 7.97 -22.28
N SER A 908 24.82 8.51 -22.95
CA SER A 908 24.73 9.89 -23.40
C SER A 908 24.25 10.86 -22.29
N ASN A 909 24.16 10.41 -21.03
CA ASN A 909 23.64 11.17 -19.88
C ASN A 909 22.19 11.67 -20.04
N LEU A 910 21.38 10.96 -20.83
CA LEU A 910 19.96 11.26 -20.99
C LEU A 910 19.11 10.39 -20.04
N SER A 911 17.96 10.90 -19.61
CA SER A 911 17.04 10.17 -18.72
C SER A 911 16.58 8.87 -19.36
N VAL A 912 16.72 7.74 -18.67
CA VAL A 912 16.17 6.46 -19.09
C VAL A 912 15.92 5.53 -17.90
N CYS A 913 14.78 4.85 -17.93
CA CYS A 913 14.40 3.81 -16.96
C CYS A 913 13.94 2.57 -17.72
N LEU A 914 14.68 1.46 -17.60
CA LEU A 914 14.34 0.20 -18.25
C LEU A 914 13.89 -0.82 -17.20
N ILE A 915 12.68 -1.34 -17.34
CA ILE A 915 12.10 -2.38 -16.48
C ILE A 915 11.91 -3.64 -17.32
N GLN A 916 12.64 -4.70 -17.00
CA GLN A 916 12.59 -5.98 -17.70
C GLN A 916 12.04 -7.07 -16.80
N SER A 917 11.36 -8.06 -17.38
CA SER A 917 10.97 -9.26 -16.65
C SER A 917 11.95 -10.41 -16.90
N GLN A 918 12.25 -11.21 -15.86
CA GLN A 918 13.06 -12.44 -16.03
C GLN A 918 12.25 -13.59 -16.66
N SER A 919 10.92 -13.59 -16.48
CA SER A 919 9.97 -14.59 -16.97
C SER A 919 8.68 -13.92 -17.45
N VAL A 920 7.79 -14.66 -18.11
CA VAL A 920 6.45 -14.12 -18.41
C VAL A 920 5.72 -13.90 -17.08
N LEU A 921 5.46 -12.63 -16.72
CA LEU A 921 4.73 -12.30 -15.50
C LEU A 921 3.30 -12.80 -15.62
N GLN A 922 2.77 -13.42 -14.57
CA GLN A 922 1.36 -13.82 -14.54
C GLN A 922 0.40 -12.62 -14.62
N LYS A 923 0.81 -11.48 -14.04
CA LYS A 923 0.02 -10.23 -14.02
C LYS A 923 0.93 -9.03 -14.33
N PRO A 924 1.09 -8.63 -15.60
CA PRO A 924 2.00 -7.53 -15.97
C PRO A 924 1.63 -6.17 -15.36
N HIS A 925 0.34 -5.95 -15.06
CA HIS A 925 -0.18 -4.74 -14.40
C HIS A 925 0.33 -4.53 -12.97
N SER A 926 0.80 -5.59 -12.31
CA SER A 926 1.33 -5.54 -10.95
C SER A 926 2.58 -4.65 -10.82
N VAL A 927 3.22 -4.27 -11.93
CA VAL A 927 4.37 -3.36 -11.97
C VAL A 927 3.95 -1.89 -11.76
N LEU A 928 2.74 -1.50 -12.18
CA LEU A 928 2.30 -0.09 -12.19
C LEU A 928 2.31 0.60 -10.82
N PRO A 929 1.85 -0.02 -9.70
CA PRO A 929 1.90 0.60 -8.38
C PRO A 929 3.33 1.02 -7.98
N TYR A 930 4.32 0.20 -8.32
CA TYR A 930 5.73 0.43 -7.99
C TYR A 930 6.39 1.50 -8.85
N LEU A 931 5.83 1.83 -10.03
CA LEU A 931 6.39 2.86 -10.92
C LEU A 931 6.51 4.22 -10.24
N SER A 932 5.60 4.53 -9.32
CA SER A 932 5.63 5.78 -8.57
C SER A 932 6.93 5.93 -7.77
N TYR A 933 7.40 4.85 -7.14
CA TYR A 933 8.66 4.84 -6.39
C TYR A 933 9.87 4.89 -7.32
N VAL A 934 9.83 4.10 -8.39
CA VAL A 934 10.94 3.96 -9.34
C VAL A 934 11.20 5.26 -10.10
N LEU A 935 10.15 5.97 -10.51
CA LEU A 935 10.28 7.21 -11.28
C LEU A 935 10.69 8.41 -10.41
N CYS A 936 10.47 8.37 -9.09
CA CYS A 936 10.88 9.46 -8.20
C CYS A 936 12.37 9.44 -7.85
N ASP A 937 13.00 8.26 -7.85
CA ASP A 937 14.46 8.10 -7.70
C ASP A 937 15.23 8.43 -9.01
N SER A 938 14.49 8.63 -10.13
CA SER A 938 15.03 8.71 -11.50
C SER A 938 15.66 10.06 -11.88
N HIS A 939 15.82 11.00 -10.94
CA HIS A 939 16.70 12.16 -11.14
C HIS A 939 18.18 11.76 -11.33
N SER A 940 18.53 10.49 -11.07
CA SER A 940 19.84 9.91 -11.38
C SER A 940 19.80 9.08 -12.68
N THR A 941 20.75 9.35 -13.58
CA THR A 941 20.81 8.83 -14.95
C THR A 941 20.95 7.30 -15.03
N GLY A 942 20.03 6.63 -15.74
CA GLY A 942 20.24 5.30 -16.34
C GLY A 942 20.08 4.09 -15.42
N HIS A 943 18.87 3.82 -14.92
CA HIS A 943 18.59 2.64 -14.08
C HIS A 943 18.00 1.48 -14.88
N LEU A 944 18.56 0.27 -14.65
CA LEU A 944 18.04 -1.00 -15.14
C LEU A 944 17.40 -1.77 -13.97
N PHE A 945 16.09 -1.95 -14.03
CA PHE A 945 15.33 -2.77 -13.09
C PHE A 945 14.93 -4.09 -13.74
N THR A 946 15.11 -5.17 -13.00
CA THR A 946 14.69 -6.51 -13.36
C THR A 946 13.63 -6.95 -12.36
N VAL A 947 12.51 -7.46 -12.86
CA VAL A 947 11.34 -7.86 -12.09
C VAL A 947 11.11 -9.36 -12.29
N SER A 948 10.71 -10.06 -11.23
CA SER A 948 10.27 -11.46 -11.31
C SER A 948 9.12 -11.70 -10.34
N ASP A 949 8.17 -12.57 -10.72
CA ASP A 949 7.16 -13.09 -9.81
C ASP A 949 7.87 -13.78 -8.64
N GLN A 950 7.44 -13.51 -7.40
CA GLN A 950 7.82 -14.38 -6.30
C GLN A 950 7.14 -15.73 -6.51
N GLU A 951 7.91 -16.74 -6.90
CA GLU A 951 7.57 -18.10 -6.49
C GLU A 951 7.69 -18.12 -4.97
N VAL A 952 6.58 -17.77 -4.30
CA VAL A 952 6.37 -18.22 -2.94
C VAL A 952 6.28 -19.74 -3.05
N THR A 953 7.44 -20.40 -3.00
CA THR A 953 7.48 -21.75 -2.49
C THR A 953 6.90 -21.62 -1.09
N THR A 954 5.63 -21.97 -0.97
CA THR A 954 4.93 -22.30 0.26
C THR A 954 5.59 -23.52 0.89
N SER A 955 6.89 -23.41 1.19
CA SER A 955 7.56 -24.21 2.18
C SER A 955 7.88 -23.26 3.32
N GLN A 956 7.03 -23.31 4.34
CA GLN A 956 7.23 -22.76 5.68
C GLN A 956 7.00 -21.25 5.84
N TYR A 957 5.77 -20.80 5.59
CA TYR A 957 5.09 -20.05 6.65
C TYR A 957 4.63 -21.07 7.69
N ASN A 958 5.60 -21.65 8.40
CA ASN A 958 5.29 -22.33 9.64
C ASN A 958 4.86 -21.25 10.62
N HIS A 959 3.76 -21.50 11.31
CA HIS A 959 3.37 -20.85 12.56
C HIS A 959 4.41 -21.04 13.70
N GLU A 960 5.70 -21.22 13.39
CA GLU A 960 6.82 -21.37 14.33
C GLU A 960 7.46 -20.00 14.64
N LEU A 961 6.66 -18.97 14.85
CA LEU A 961 7.09 -17.74 15.52
C LEU A 961 7.13 -17.91 17.05
N VAL A 962 7.42 -19.12 17.56
CA VAL A 962 7.46 -19.41 19.01
C VAL A 962 8.72 -20.15 19.49
N GLU A 963 9.64 -20.59 18.64
CA GLU A 963 10.92 -21.14 19.12
C GLU A 963 12.10 -20.34 18.57
N GLN A 964 12.28 -19.12 19.09
CA GLN A 964 13.61 -18.54 19.14
C GLN A 964 14.42 -19.36 20.14
N ASP A 965 15.45 -20.05 19.65
CA ASP A 965 16.43 -20.78 20.45
C ASP A 965 17.00 -19.84 21.55
N PRO A 966 16.70 -20.07 22.84
CA PRO A 966 17.04 -19.14 23.93
C PRO A 966 18.56 -18.98 24.12
N CYS A 967 19.37 -19.84 23.50
CA CYS A 967 20.83 -19.74 23.53
C CYS A 967 21.38 -18.55 22.73
N GLY A 968 20.60 -17.98 21.80
CA GLY A 968 20.98 -16.77 21.05
C GLY A 968 20.82 -15.45 21.84
N LEU A 969 20.36 -15.53 23.10
CA LEU A 969 20.14 -14.41 24.02
C LEU A 969 21.19 -14.33 25.13
N LEU A 970 22.22 -15.17 25.10
CA LEU A 970 23.31 -15.21 26.08
C LEU A 970 24.55 -14.46 25.53
N PRO A 971 25.32 -13.77 26.40
CA PRO A 971 26.60 -13.17 26.01
C PRO A 971 27.54 -14.24 25.48
N SER A 972 28.19 -13.95 24.35
CA SER A 972 29.01 -14.93 23.62
C SER A 972 30.50 -14.87 23.96
N SER A 973 30.94 -13.87 24.76
CA SER A 973 32.32 -13.75 25.23
C SER A 973 32.43 -13.23 26.67
N VAL A 974 33.58 -13.50 27.30
CA VAL A 974 33.93 -13.01 28.65
C VAL A 974 34.05 -11.47 28.68
N GLU A 975 34.41 -10.83 27.57
CA GLU A 975 34.47 -9.36 27.47
C GLU A 975 33.07 -8.72 27.45
N GLU A 976 32.08 -9.38 26.86
CA GLU A 976 30.67 -8.95 26.89
C GLU A 976 30.08 -9.07 28.30
N LEU A 977 30.56 -10.06 29.07
CA LEU A 977 30.33 -10.20 30.51
C LEU A 977 31.08 -9.16 31.35
N LEU A 978 32.29 -8.76 30.97
CA LEU A 978 33.08 -7.73 31.67
C LEU A 978 32.52 -6.31 31.46
N VAL A 979 31.93 -6.02 30.30
CA VAL A 979 31.20 -4.76 30.05
C VAL A 979 29.90 -4.69 30.88
N LEU A 980 29.32 -5.83 31.25
CA LEU A 980 28.22 -5.92 32.23
C LEU A 980 28.72 -5.78 33.68
N ALA A 981 30.01 -6.00 33.94
CA ALA A 981 30.64 -5.97 35.25
C ALA A 981 31.20 -4.59 35.66
N ASP A 982 31.09 -3.56 34.82
CA ASP A 982 31.57 -2.20 35.15
C ASP A 982 30.64 -1.44 36.12
N ASP A 983 29.48 -1.98 36.49
CA ASP A 983 28.51 -1.36 37.42
C ASP A 983 28.02 -2.36 38.50
N VAL A 984 28.92 -3.14 39.10
CA VAL A 984 28.54 -4.06 40.20
C VAL A 984 28.74 -3.38 41.56
N THR A 985 27.68 -3.36 42.37
CA THR A 985 27.68 -2.82 43.74
C THR A 985 27.51 -3.96 44.74
N THR A 986 28.01 -3.81 45.97
CA THR A 986 27.90 -4.86 47.01
C THR A 986 26.46 -5.14 47.47
N VAL A 987 25.52 -4.25 47.15
CA VAL A 987 24.07 -4.33 47.44
C VAL A 987 23.31 -3.81 46.21
N PRO A 988 22.17 -4.39 45.82
CA PRO A 988 21.37 -3.85 44.71
C PRO A 988 20.96 -2.40 45.01
N SER A 989 21.31 -1.47 44.12
CA SER A 989 20.99 -0.05 44.31
C SER A 989 20.32 0.56 43.08
N LEU A 990 19.38 1.48 43.31
CA LEU A 990 18.69 2.21 42.25
C LEU A 990 19.46 3.47 41.88
N ARG A 991 19.92 3.54 40.63
CA ARG A 991 20.62 4.70 40.08
C ARG A 991 19.72 5.45 39.12
N GLU A 992 19.56 6.75 39.33
CA GLU A 992 18.82 7.56 38.38
C GLU A 992 19.58 7.70 37.06
N VAL A 993 18.88 7.48 35.95
CA VAL A 993 19.43 7.61 34.59
C VAL A 993 18.90 8.86 33.90
N VAL A 994 19.70 9.43 33.00
CA VAL A 994 19.34 10.68 32.32
C VAL A 994 18.21 10.43 31.30
N THR A 995 17.04 11.00 31.56
CA THR A 995 15.88 10.99 30.64
C THR A 995 15.58 12.38 30.11
N ARG A 996 14.52 12.54 29.30
CA ARG A 996 13.99 13.85 28.86
C ARG A 996 13.09 14.52 29.92
N SER A 997 13.05 13.99 31.14
CA SER A 997 12.25 14.55 32.23
C SER A 997 12.75 15.92 32.71
N PRO A 998 11.89 16.76 33.31
CA PRO A 998 12.29 18.06 33.85
C PRO A 998 13.38 17.94 34.91
N ARG A 999 14.44 18.76 34.80
CA ARG A 999 15.60 18.71 35.71
C ARG A 999 15.38 19.42 37.06
N HIS A 1000 14.32 20.21 37.21
CA HIS A 1000 14.00 20.89 38.46
C HIS A 1000 13.30 19.95 39.45
N GLU A 1001 13.87 19.75 40.64
CA GLU A 1001 13.38 18.83 41.68
C GLU A 1001 11.90 19.04 42.03
N ASN A 1002 11.44 20.29 42.14
CA ASN A 1002 10.05 20.62 42.48
C ASN A 1002 9.02 20.14 41.43
N VAL A 1003 9.40 20.02 40.16
CA VAL A 1003 8.53 19.51 39.08
C VAL A 1003 8.65 17.99 38.99
N LYS A 1004 9.86 17.47 39.23
CA LYS A 1004 10.21 16.06 39.15
C LYS A 1004 9.52 15.22 40.24
N HIS A 1005 9.33 15.77 41.44
CA HIS A 1005 8.58 15.10 42.53
C HIS A 1005 7.10 14.87 42.23
N ASN A 1006 6.51 15.58 41.25
CA ASN A 1006 5.11 15.39 40.85
C ASN A 1006 4.94 14.36 39.72
N LEU A 1007 6.03 13.80 39.18
CA LEU A 1007 6.00 12.81 38.12
C LEU A 1007 6.26 11.42 38.68
N LEU A 1008 5.47 10.44 38.24
CA LEU A 1008 5.67 9.04 38.63
C LEU A 1008 6.99 8.53 38.03
N PRO A 1009 7.90 7.99 38.86
CA PRO A 1009 9.14 7.41 38.38
C PRO A 1009 8.91 6.03 37.74
N VAL A 1010 9.85 5.66 36.87
CA VAL A 1010 9.90 4.34 36.23
C VAL A 1010 11.11 3.58 36.73
N PHE A 1011 10.88 2.41 37.32
CA PHE A 1011 11.92 1.51 37.82
C PHE A 1011 12.28 0.50 36.73
N LEU A 1012 13.51 0.60 36.21
CA LEU A 1012 14.03 -0.23 35.15
C LEU A 1012 14.95 -1.31 35.73
N LEU A 1013 14.62 -2.55 35.43
CA LEU A 1013 15.42 -3.73 35.77
C LEU A 1013 16.08 -4.19 34.45
N PRO A 1014 17.36 -3.87 34.21
CA PRO A 1014 18.04 -4.30 32.99
C PRO A 1014 18.39 -5.79 33.07
N GLY A 1015 18.16 -6.52 31.98
CA GLY A 1015 18.61 -7.91 31.84
C GLY A 1015 20.08 -8.02 31.42
N THR A 1016 20.45 -9.13 30.78
CA THR A 1016 21.80 -9.38 30.24
C THR A 1016 22.23 -8.42 29.12
N HIS A 1017 21.33 -7.60 28.58
CA HIS A 1017 21.63 -6.64 27.51
C HIS A 1017 21.16 -5.22 27.85
N ALA A 1018 21.83 -4.54 28.78
CA ALA A 1018 21.51 -3.16 29.20
C ALA A 1018 21.43 -2.14 28.04
N ALA A 1019 22.14 -2.39 26.93
CA ALA A 1019 22.12 -1.56 25.73
C ALA A 1019 20.75 -1.52 25.00
N ARG A 1020 19.85 -2.48 25.23
CA ARG A 1020 18.49 -2.48 24.63
C ARG A 1020 17.55 -1.47 25.29
N ILE A 1021 17.68 -1.28 26.60
CA ILE A 1021 16.85 -0.32 27.34
C ILE A 1021 17.40 1.11 27.19
N GLN A 1022 18.68 1.29 26.87
CA GLN A 1022 19.32 2.60 26.69
C GLN A 1022 18.58 3.53 25.70
N PRO A 1023 18.18 3.12 24.48
CA PRO A 1023 17.35 3.94 23.60
C PRO A 1023 16.02 4.36 24.23
N LEU A 1024 15.35 3.45 24.94
CA LEU A 1024 14.09 3.73 25.64
C LEU A 1024 14.29 4.83 26.70
N ILE A 1025 15.34 4.71 27.52
CA ILE A 1025 15.69 5.70 28.57
C ILE A 1025 15.79 7.12 27.99
N HIS A 1026 16.49 7.28 26.85
CA HIS A 1026 16.70 8.58 26.21
C HIS A 1026 15.44 9.21 25.60
N HIS A 1027 14.37 8.43 25.44
CA HIS A 1027 13.08 8.90 24.94
C HIS A 1027 12.02 9.05 26.04
N MET A 1028 12.28 8.57 27.26
CA MET A 1028 11.34 8.72 28.37
C MET A 1028 11.23 10.17 28.85
N ILE A 1029 10.00 10.59 29.13
CA ILE A 1029 9.65 11.93 29.64
C ILE A 1029 9.48 11.90 31.19
N HIS A 1030 9.49 10.70 31.78
CA HIS A 1030 9.43 10.48 33.23
C HIS A 1030 10.84 10.28 33.84
N PRO A 1031 11.03 10.58 35.14
CA PRO A 1031 12.26 10.22 35.83
C PRO A 1031 12.38 8.70 35.88
N ALA A 1032 13.57 8.15 35.59
CA ALA A 1032 13.78 6.71 35.53
C ALA A 1032 14.97 6.29 36.39
N TYR A 1033 14.82 5.16 37.09
CA TYR A 1033 15.81 4.58 37.97
C TYR A 1033 16.18 3.19 37.48
N CYS A 1034 17.44 2.99 37.14
CA CYS A 1034 17.97 1.72 36.67
C CYS A 1034 18.62 0.97 37.83
N VAL A 1035 18.31 -0.32 37.96
CA VAL A 1035 18.88 -1.18 38.99
C VAL A 1035 20.32 -1.58 38.63
N SER A 1036 21.21 -1.43 39.61
CA SER A 1036 22.52 -2.08 39.65
C SER A 1036 22.39 -3.42 40.39
N TRP A 1037 22.93 -4.48 39.80
CA TRP A 1037 22.81 -5.84 40.35
C TRP A 1037 23.97 -6.14 41.30
N PRO A 1038 23.76 -6.95 42.37
CA PRO A 1038 24.83 -7.34 43.28
C PRO A 1038 25.72 -8.44 42.71
N GLU A 1039 26.97 -8.53 43.17
CA GLU A 1039 27.95 -9.57 42.76
C GLU A 1039 27.46 -11.00 43.03
N THR A 1040 26.64 -11.19 44.07
CA THR A 1040 26.11 -12.50 44.46
C THR A 1040 24.60 -12.46 44.64
N ALA A 1041 23.87 -13.26 43.86
CA ALA A 1041 22.43 -13.44 43.99
C ALA A 1041 22.11 -14.91 44.29
N HIS A 1042 21.42 -15.17 45.41
CA HIS A 1042 21.10 -16.53 45.84
C HIS A 1042 19.73 -17.02 45.36
N SER A 1043 18.74 -16.11 45.18
CA SER A 1043 17.43 -16.42 44.60
C SER A 1043 16.72 -15.16 44.07
N VAL A 1044 15.75 -15.35 43.17
CA VAL A 1044 14.91 -14.27 42.61
C VAL A 1044 14.10 -13.57 43.70
N GLU A 1045 13.58 -14.34 44.67
CA GLU A 1045 12.79 -13.83 45.80
C GLU A 1045 13.62 -12.96 46.75
N SER A 1046 14.88 -13.34 46.99
CA SER A 1046 15.81 -12.56 47.82
C SER A 1046 16.19 -11.23 47.15
N LEU A 1047 16.44 -11.26 45.84
CA LEU A 1047 16.70 -10.05 45.04
C LEU A 1047 15.50 -9.12 45.03
N ALA A 1048 14.30 -9.63 44.75
CA ALA A 1048 13.07 -8.84 44.72
C ALA A 1048 12.77 -8.21 46.10
N SER A 1049 12.98 -8.96 47.20
CA SER A 1049 12.78 -8.44 48.56
C SER A 1049 13.76 -7.32 48.91
N THR A 1050 15.02 -7.41 48.45
CA THR A 1050 16.03 -6.37 48.68
C THR A 1050 15.74 -5.13 47.83
N LEU A 1051 15.30 -5.32 46.58
CA LEU A 1051 14.90 -4.23 45.69
C LEU A 1051 13.64 -3.51 46.14
N LEU A 1052 12.71 -4.22 46.80
CA LEU A 1052 11.48 -3.65 47.34
C LEU A 1052 11.76 -2.48 48.30
N GLU A 1053 12.74 -2.64 49.20
CA GLU A 1053 13.09 -1.60 50.16
C GLU A 1053 13.71 -0.36 49.48
N GLU A 1054 14.50 -0.54 48.41
CA GLU A 1054 15.05 0.57 47.62
C GLU A 1054 13.98 1.27 46.77
N VAL A 1055 13.03 0.54 46.19
CA VAL A 1055 11.89 1.11 45.45
C VAL A 1055 11.02 1.95 46.39
N LEU A 1056 10.74 1.45 47.60
CA LEU A 1056 9.97 2.17 48.62
C LEU A 1056 10.70 3.41 49.15
N ARG A 1057 12.03 3.42 49.11
CA ARG A 1057 12.84 4.60 49.45
C ARG A 1057 12.65 5.74 48.44
N VAL A 1058 12.49 5.40 47.15
CA VAL A 1058 12.31 6.39 46.07
C VAL A 1058 10.84 6.83 45.98
N GLN A 1059 9.90 5.91 46.13
CA GLN A 1059 8.47 6.19 46.09
C GLN A 1059 7.76 5.42 47.20
N GLN A 1060 7.17 6.13 48.16
CA GLN A 1060 6.52 5.51 49.33
C GLN A 1060 5.10 4.97 49.06
N HIS A 1061 4.43 5.47 48.03
CA HIS A 1061 3.03 5.13 47.72
C HIS A 1061 2.86 4.90 46.21
N GLY A 1062 2.12 3.86 45.83
CA GLY A 1062 1.81 3.53 44.43
C GLY A 1062 0.96 4.60 43.72
N PRO A 1063 0.81 4.50 42.39
CA PRO A 1063 1.14 3.34 41.54
C PRO A 1063 2.62 3.28 41.13
N TYR A 1064 3.18 2.06 41.03
CA TYR A 1064 4.57 1.79 40.64
C TYR A 1064 4.66 1.35 39.18
N ASN A 1065 5.61 1.93 38.42
CA ASN A 1065 5.92 1.49 37.07
C ASN A 1065 7.22 0.71 37.07
N VAL A 1066 7.15 -0.62 36.91
CA VAL A 1066 8.32 -1.50 36.90
C VAL A 1066 8.47 -2.14 35.52
N VAL A 1067 9.66 -2.04 34.92
CA VAL A 1067 9.96 -2.58 33.59
C VAL A 1067 11.16 -3.50 33.69
N GLY A 1068 10.97 -4.79 33.42
CA GLY A 1068 12.04 -5.79 33.36
C GLY A 1068 12.31 -6.25 31.92
N ASP A 1069 13.59 -6.43 31.58
CA ASP A 1069 14.01 -7.00 30.29
C ASP A 1069 14.71 -8.37 30.50
N SER A 1070 14.39 -9.33 29.63
CA SER A 1070 14.93 -10.71 29.70
C SER A 1070 14.69 -11.36 31.09
N TRP A 1071 15.69 -12.02 31.67
CA TRP A 1071 15.61 -12.71 32.96
C TRP A 1071 15.18 -11.81 34.13
N SER A 1072 15.49 -10.51 34.05
CA SER A 1072 15.09 -9.55 35.09
C SER A 1072 13.58 -9.32 35.13
N GLY A 1073 12.84 -9.72 34.09
CA GLY A 1073 11.38 -9.76 34.09
C GLY A 1073 10.81 -10.68 35.18
N ALA A 1074 11.49 -11.79 35.50
CA ALA A 1074 11.07 -12.65 36.61
C ALA A 1074 11.21 -11.95 37.97
N VAL A 1075 12.27 -11.16 38.15
CA VAL A 1075 12.47 -10.32 39.35
C VAL A 1075 11.43 -9.20 39.40
N ALA A 1076 11.11 -8.59 38.25
CA ALA A 1076 10.09 -7.54 38.14
C ALA A 1076 8.69 -8.04 38.55
N LEU A 1077 8.30 -9.24 38.09
CA LEU A 1077 7.03 -9.85 38.44
C LEU A 1077 6.96 -10.22 39.93
N GLN A 1078 8.06 -10.75 40.49
CA GLN A 1078 8.11 -11.05 41.91
C GLN A 1078 8.07 -9.78 42.77
N LEU A 1079 8.75 -8.72 42.34
CA LEU A 1079 8.71 -7.40 42.98
C LEU A 1079 7.30 -6.80 42.93
N ALA A 1080 6.60 -6.91 41.80
CA ALA A 1080 5.22 -6.47 41.66
C ALA A 1080 4.29 -7.22 42.62
N SER A 1081 4.42 -8.55 42.71
CA SER A 1081 3.67 -9.37 43.67
C SER A 1081 3.92 -8.96 45.14
N LEU A 1082 5.16 -8.62 45.49
CA LEU A 1082 5.50 -8.12 46.83
C LEU A 1082 4.94 -6.71 47.11
N LEU A 1083 4.91 -5.83 46.11
CA LEU A 1083 4.30 -4.50 46.21
C LEU A 1083 2.78 -4.60 46.41
N GLU A 1084 2.10 -5.45 45.62
CA GLU A 1084 0.67 -5.74 45.76
C GLU A 1084 0.35 -6.32 47.14
N GLY A 1085 1.18 -7.24 47.63
CA GLY A 1085 1.06 -7.82 48.97
C GLY A 1085 1.18 -6.82 50.13
N ARG A 1086 1.80 -5.66 49.90
CA ARG A 1086 1.87 -4.55 50.87
C ARG A 1086 0.72 -3.52 50.70
N GLY A 1087 -0.21 -3.76 49.78
CA GLY A 1087 -1.42 -2.94 49.59
C GLY A 1087 -1.24 -1.73 48.65
N HIS A 1088 -0.28 -1.81 47.73
CA HIS A 1088 0.03 -0.75 46.76
C HIS A 1088 -0.49 -1.01 45.34
#